data_AF-A0A4U0TKU4-F1
#
_entry.id   AF-A0A4U0TKU4-F1
#
_cell.length_a   1.000
_cell.length_b   1.000
_cell.length_c   1.000
_cell.angle_alpha   90.00
_cell.angle_beta   90.00
_cell.angle_gamma   90.00
#
_symmetry.space_group_name_H-M   'P 1'
#
loop_
_entity.id
_entity.type
_entity.pdbx_description
1 polymer ?
#
loop_
_entity_poly.entity_id
_entity_poly.type
_entity_poly.pdbx_seq_one_letter_code
_entity_poly.pdbx_strand_id
1 'polypeptide(L)'
;MAAYRSLVNHVFLPPVLPQSDAGDAFDILVQTTFKALIEYKRLRADQHSSVENAIRMTGNMATAHVDSYIDEEKLARLMEAVPRDGGSIVLHVSARNAGMIISRVSPLETGFAIRFEAFELAPLNQAVYQSKGRLGRSFPGSAVDLDFPTFAEPGLVDTIARTLAKMSFQAAPGMQPQVRKSKAMVDEDRDTTHPGMIYEFIMGFLSAVGQSAHVDTISKNTREEVLLLDARSPWRRSPVWLLLRVALQLKLPCDIYKEFMAFMMSSIINDHDFQKLSSDMRFSMMAKLPDWSHLQTRPPLNLSSLASLHFDQDGFTAIPALDKYLKSISARESGQHTTDFNPESGMAIFQPSVLPYLPGIDSHRDYTVPNLHAFETWLATHINQWSDLHKSDANACEQLYDLIKRYHDLALRQYLGNPEALSVCYLTVLELWKALDVCATHLYPLLADYRLYLSMAFAQNFLLPSEAEMQRLLALETYFSSRENRAHLPSARCSHAITADCFSVRYDDQYPNLQVLLEKIEVQAAQEKAAKLEELARLKSEYERLMTLHRDTFCEYYEYVLEEANEWMPQAVTEQRQSYSCQKCEYKSKAAGLKIDIHEWPLPVSTTNQKAVVFEMRPPFSFIHWRDSLVFLRINVPQAEYTMGTRARAQHPLSTDEKLAGFATGQHRRIGLLSEDKPHTRTHRKTMDISKATDAKACLASGLNYKYYDSDTGTFISGLACTDKVSLDCTYKLPRRSTALQKFINRTPADTHGRTSNTVIATLSDCPSHMSLDEYRKLASIPCGSSLQWLNILVQLGIPAINFKNAESTIVLLQCIYQAGPASNGVLRVAHAFCGDPNSAGKLLMELGVALRRIEGNWESTKP
;
A
#
# COMPACT_ATOMS: atom_id res chain seq x y z
N MET A 1 12.44 -27.50 -47.32
CA MET A 1 12.29 -28.61 -46.33
C MET A 1 12.46 -28.24 -44.87
N ALA A 2 13.65 -27.96 -44.32
CA ALA A 2 13.80 -27.73 -42.87
C ALA A 2 12.98 -26.52 -42.36
N ALA A 3 13.08 -25.38 -43.04
CA ALA A 3 12.28 -24.18 -42.74
C ALA A 3 10.76 -24.44 -42.89
N TYR A 4 10.34 -25.17 -43.94
CA TYR A 4 8.94 -25.54 -44.15
C TYR A 4 8.42 -26.45 -43.03
N ARG A 5 9.21 -27.44 -42.58
CA ARG A 5 8.83 -28.28 -41.44
C ARG A 5 8.74 -27.47 -40.13
N SER A 6 9.65 -26.52 -39.91
CA SER A 6 9.57 -25.59 -38.77
C SER A 6 8.26 -24.78 -38.78
N LEU A 7 7.92 -24.20 -39.94
CA LEU A 7 6.66 -23.51 -40.15
C LEU A 7 5.45 -24.40 -39.83
N VAL A 8 5.43 -25.63 -40.35
CA VAL A 8 4.35 -26.60 -40.11
C VAL A 8 4.22 -26.92 -38.61
N ASN A 9 5.32 -27.14 -37.91
CA ASN A 9 5.32 -27.45 -36.48
C ASN A 9 4.70 -26.32 -35.66
N HIS A 10 4.99 -25.06 -35.98
CA HIS A 10 4.46 -23.92 -35.25
C HIS A 10 3.03 -23.53 -35.65
N VAL A 11 2.67 -23.60 -36.93
CA VAL A 11 1.32 -23.24 -37.41
C VAL A 11 0.32 -24.35 -37.12
N PHE A 12 0.63 -25.58 -37.55
CA PHE A 12 -0.29 -26.71 -37.51
C PHE A 12 -0.13 -27.59 -36.29
N LEU A 13 0.95 -27.49 -35.50
CA LEU A 13 1.14 -28.28 -34.27
C LEU A 13 0.68 -29.75 -34.41
N PRO A 14 1.33 -30.54 -35.30
CA PRO A 14 0.98 -31.93 -35.58
C PRO A 14 1.24 -32.85 -34.36
N PRO A 15 0.77 -34.11 -34.35
CA PRO A 15 0.96 -35.03 -33.23
C PRO A 15 2.42 -35.36 -32.91
N VAL A 16 3.29 -35.37 -33.92
CA VAL A 16 4.73 -35.61 -33.76
C VAL A 16 5.47 -34.28 -33.89
N LEU A 17 5.96 -33.78 -32.75
CA LEU A 17 6.70 -32.54 -32.66
C LEU A 17 8.18 -32.80 -32.30
N PRO A 18 9.08 -31.86 -32.61
CA PRO A 18 10.46 -31.95 -32.16
C PRO A 18 10.54 -32.05 -30.64
N GLN A 19 11.54 -32.76 -30.15
CA GLN A 19 11.78 -32.98 -28.72
C GLN A 19 12.98 -32.19 -28.19
N SER A 20 13.53 -31.31 -29.02
CA SER A 20 14.65 -30.43 -28.73
C SER A 20 14.43 -29.09 -29.41
N ASP A 21 15.06 -28.05 -28.89
CA ASP A 21 15.08 -26.73 -29.53
C ASP A 21 15.36 -26.85 -31.05
N ALA A 22 14.49 -26.24 -31.84
CA ALA A 22 14.49 -26.31 -33.30
C ALA A 22 15.05 -25.03 -33.94
N GLY A 23 15.59 -24.12 -33.13
CA GLY A 23 16.06 -22.81 -33.58
C GLY A 23 14.92 -21.83 -33.81
N ASP A 24 15.28 -20.67 -34.33
CA ASP A 24 14.34 -19.56 -34.51
C ASP A 24 13.45 -19.75 -35.75
N ALA A 25 12.16 -19.42 -35.59
CA ALA A 25 11.14 -19.46 -36.63
C ALA A 25 10.61 -18.07 -37.00
N PHE A 26 11.21 -16.98 -36.48
CA PHE A 26 10.79 -15.60 -36.70
C PHE A 26 10.62 -15.28 -38.19
N ASP A 27 11.69 -15.41 -38.98
CA ASP A 27 11.69 -15.02 -40.39
C ASP A 27 10.67 -15.80 -41.21
N ILE A 28 10.63 -17.12 -41.06
CA ILE A 28 9.71 -17.96 -41.84
C ILE A 28 8.25 -17.67 -41.49
N LEU A 29 7.92 -17.41 -40.23
CA LEU A 29 6.56 -17.08 -39.80
C LEU A 29 6.14 -15.70 -40.29
N VAL A 30 6.99 -14.68 -40.12
CA VAL A 30 6.71 -13.31 -40.54
C VAL A 30 6.60 -13.21 -42.06
N GLN A 31 7.55 -13.79 -42.80
CA GLN A 31 7.53 -13.75 -44.27
C GLN A 31 6.35 -14.53 -44.86
N THR A 32 6.00 -15.69 -44.30
CA THR A 32 4.85 -16.46 -44.79
C THR A 32 3.55 -15.71 -44.53
N THR A 33 3.41 -15.09 -43.35
CA THR A 33 2.24 -14.26 -43.02
C THR A 33 2.13 -13.04 -43.95
N PHE A 34 3.25 -12.34 -44.17
CA PHE A 34 3.31 -11.18 -45.06
C PHE A 34 2.93 -11.54 -46.50
N LYS A 35 3.51 -12.62 -47.06
CA LYS A 35 3.18 -13.11 -48.41
C LYS A 35 1.71 -13.50 -48.52
N ALA A 36 1.18 -14.23 -47.54
CA ALA A 36 -0.22 -14.61 -47.53
C ALA A 36 -1.15 -13.39 -47.47
N LEU A 37 -0.82 -12.33 -46.72
CA LEU A 37 -1.62 -11.11 -46.70
C LEU A 37 -1.64 -10.39 -48.06
N ILE A 38 -0.49 -10.35 -48.76
CA ILE A 38 -0.40 -9.78 -50.11
C ILE A 38 -1.29 -10.55 -51.11
N GLU A 39 -1.27 -11.88 -51.05
CA GLU A 39 -2.11 -12.73 -51.88
C GLU A 39 -3.59 -12.59 -51.52
N TYR A 40 -3.91 -12.58 -50.22
CA TYR A 40 -5.26 -12.42 -49.72
C TYR A 40 -5.89 -11.07 -50.13
N LYS A 41 -5.10 -9.99 -50.14
CA LYS A 41 -5.54 -8.68 -50.64
C LYS A 41 -6.09 -8.76 -52.07
N ARG A 42 -5.50 -9.59 -52.93
CA ARG A 42 -5.95 -9.75 -54.33
C ARG A 42 -7.32 -10.43 -54.45
N LEU A 43 -7.71 -11.21 -53.44
CA LEU A 43 -8.98 -11.92 -53.40
C LEU A 43 -10.11 -11.12 -52.74
N ARG A 44 -9.77 -10.15 -51.87
CA ARG A 44 -10.71 -9.35 -51.07
C ARG A 44 -10.60 -7.86 -51.35
N ALA A 45 -11.04 -7.49 -52.56
CA ALA A 45 -11.02 -6.10 -53.02
C ALA A 45 -11.90 -5.15 -52.17
N ASP A 46 -12.92 -5.70 -51.51
CA ASP A 46 -13.89 -5.00 -50.66
C ASP A 46 -13.32 -4.51 -49.31
N GLN A 47 -12.20 -5.07 -48.84
CA GLN A 47 -11.63 -4.81 -47.51
C GLN A 47 -10.18 -4.29 -47.56
N HIS A 48 -9.85 -3.57 -48.62
CA HIS A 48 -8.48 -3.13 -48.90
C HIS A 48 -7.81 -2.40 -47.73
N SER A 49 -8.49 -1.50 -47.02
CA SER A 49 -7.87 -0.68 -45.97
C SER A 49 -7.41 -1.50 -44.75
N SER A 50 -8.24 -2.41 -44.23
CA SER A 50 -7.87 -3.27 -43.09
C SER A 50 -6.77 -4.25 -43.44
N VAL A 51 -6.84 -4.87 -44.62
CA VAL A 51 -5.81 -5.81 -45.09
C VAL A 51 -4.49 -5.08 -45.37
N GLU A 52 -4.54 -3.87 -45.93
CA GLU A 52 -3.37 -3.02 -46.18
C GLU A 52 -2.69 -2.56 -44.88
N ASN A 53 -3.48 -2.25 -43.84
CA ASN A 53 -2.93 -1.99 -42.52
C ASN A 53 -2.24 -3.23 -41.92
N ALA A 54 -2.79 -4.43 -42.08
CA ALA A 54 -2.15 -5.67 -41.65
C ALA A 54 -0.87 -5.99 -42.44
N ILE A 55 -0.85 -5.72 -43.75
CA ILE A 55 0.35 -5.84 -44.60
C ILE A 55 1.42 -4.88 -44.11
N ARG A 56 1.08 -3.61 -43.89
CA ARG A 56 2.02 -2.61 -43.40
C ARG A 56 2.55 -2.98 -42.01
N MET A 57 1.68 -3.44 -41.11
CA MET A 57 2.06 -3.88 -39.77
C MET A 57 3.06 -5.04 -39.79
N THR A 58 2.81 -6.06 -40.61
CA THR A 58 3.72 -7.21 -40.76
C THR A 58 5.01 -6.85 -41.49
N GLY A 59 4.96 -5.92 -42.46
CA GLY A 59 6.14 -5.34 -43.11
C GLY A 59 7.01 -4.51 -42.15
N ASN A 60 6.37 -3.71 -41.28
CA ASN A 60 7.06 -2.95 -40.23
C ASN A 60 7.73 -3.89 -39.22
N MET A 61 7.08 -5.00 -38.85
CA MET A 61 7.68 -6.03 -38.00
C MET A 61 8.93 -6.63 -38.66
N ALA A 62 8.86 -6.99 -39.95
CA ALA A 62 10.01 -7.50 -40.69
C ALA A 62 11.15 -6.46 -40.80
N THR A 63 10.81 -5.17 -40.89
CA THR A 63 11.80 -4.08 -40.99
C THR A 63 12.45 -3.80 -39.64
N ALA A 64 11.68 -3.82 -38.54
CA ALA A 64 12.16 -3.50 -37.21
C ALA A 64 13.11 -4.56 -36.63
N HIS A 65 13.18 -5.76 -37.21
CA HIS A 65 14.02 -6.84 -36.71
C HIS A 65 15.15 -7.22 -37.68
N VAL A 66 16.32 -7.49 -37.12
CA VAL A 66 17.50 -8.04 -37.80
C VAL A 66 18.00 -9.22 -36.98
N ASP A 67 18.16 -10.38 -37.61
CA ASP A 67 18.48 -11.65 -36.93
C ASP A 67 17.54 -11.92 -35.74
N SER A 68 16.25 -11.59 -35.91
CA SER A 68 15.17 -11.72 -34.91
C SER A 68 15.25 -10.82 -33.67
N TYR A 69 16.25 -9.94 -33.61
CA TYR A 69 16.38 -8.90 -32.59
C TYR A 69 15.88 -7.57 -33.12
N ILE A 70 15.46 -6.69 -32.21
CA ILE A 70 15.00 -5.34 -32.57
C ILE A 70 16.21 -4.48 -32.93
N ASP A 71 16.18 -3.85 -34.10
CA ASP A 71 17.20 -2.90 -34.57
C ASP A 71 16.83 -1.49 -34.13
N GLU A 72 17.72 -0.84 -33.36
CA GLU A 72 17.50 0.49 -32.78
C GLU A 72 17.17 1.55 -33.83
N GLU A 73 17.98 1.66 -34.88
CA GLU A 73 17.85 2.71 -35.90
C GLU A 73 16.60 2.50 -36.77
N LYS A 74 16.31 1.25 -37.15
CA LYS A 74 15.10 0.94 -37.92
C LYS A 74 13.84 1.14 -37.08
N LEU A 75 13.85 0.78 -35.79
CA LEU A 75 12.71 1.01 -34.91
C LEU A 75 12.45 2.50 -34.70
N ALA A 76 13.49 3.30 -34.40
CA ALA A 76 13.35 4.75 -34.22
C ALA A 76 12.71 5.40 -35.47
N ARG A 77 13.22 5.09 -36.67
CA ARG A 77 12.64 5.57 -37.94
C ARG A 77 11.18 5.19 -38.13
N LEU A 78 10.82 3.96 -37.79
CA LEU A 78 9.42 3.51 -37.87
C LEU A 78 8.54 4.27 -36.87
N MET A 79 9.01 4.45 -35.63
CA MET A 79 8.29 5.18 -34.58
C MET A 79 8.08 6.65 -34.95
N GLU A 80 9.07 7.32 -35.54
CA GLU A 80 8.94 8.68 -36.07
C GLU A 80 7.96 8.80 -37.24
N ALA A 81 7.77 7.72 -38.00
CA ALA A 81 6.86 7.67 -39.14
C ALA A 81 5.39 7.45 -38.70
N VAL A 82 5.14 6.70 -37.62
CA VAL A 82 3.78 6.36 -37.15
C VAL A 82 2.86 7.57 -36.96
N PRO A 83 3.28 8.69 -36.35
CA PRO A 83 2.45 9.88 -36.23
C PRO A 83 1.99 10.43 -37.58
N ARG A 84 2.83 10.37 -38.63
CA ARG A 84 2.52 10.92 -39.96
C ARG A 84 1.74 9.92 -40.80
N ASP A 85 2.24 8.70 -40.90
CA ASP A 85 1.77 7.70 -41.86
C ASP A 85 0.61 6.85 -41.27
N GLY A 86 0.45 6.87 -39.95
CA GLY A 86 -0.44 5.98 -39.21
C GLY A 86 0.04 4.52 -39.24
N GLY A 87 -0.87 3.61 -38.90
CA GLY A 87 -0.58 2.16 -38.88
C GLY A 87 -0.06 1.68 -37.53
N SER A 88 0.66 0.55 -37.56
CA SER A 88 1.13 -0.11 -36.35
C SER A 88 2.49 -0.76 -36.57
N ILE A 89 3.29 -0.84 -35.50
CA ILE A 89 4.55 -1.56 -35.42
C ILE A 89 4.33 -2.71 -34.45
N VAL A 90 4.68 -3.95 -34.84
CA VAL A 90 4.64 -5.12 -33.97
C VAL A 90 6.07 -5.53 -33.65
N LEU A 91 6.36 -5.70 -32.37
CA LEU A 91 7.69 -6.01 -31.84
C LEU A 91 7.69 -7.32 -31.07
N HIS A 92 8.71 -8.14 -31.32
CA HIS A 92 9.02 -9.32 -30.53
C HIS A 92 10.25 -9.03 -29.67
N VAL A 93 10.04 -8.80 -28.37
CA VAL A 93 11.15 -8.62 -27.43
C VAL A 93 11.58 -10.00 -26.92
N SER A 94 12.37 -10.70 -27.74
CA SER A 94 12.63 -12.14 -27.60
C SER A 94 13.24 -12.52 -26.25
N ALA A 95 14.27 -11.83 -25.76
CA ALA A 95 14.88 -12.13 -24.46
C ALA A 95 13.97 -11.83 -23.24
N ARG A 96 12.84 -11.13 -23.44
CA ARG A 96 11.88 -10.74 -22.39
C ARG A 96 10.53 -11.44 -22.47
N ASN A 97 10.37 -12.40 -23.37
CA ASN A 97 9.11 -13.14 -23.51
C ASN A 97 7.89 -12.22 -23.71
N ALA A 98 8.09 -11.11 -24.45
CA ALA A 98 7.07 -10.08 -24.59
C ALA A 98 6.85 -9.69 -26.05
N GLY A 99 5.60 -9.37 -26.36
CA GLY A 99 5.21 -8.70 -27.58
C GLY A 99 4.87 -7.25 -27.27
N MET A 100 5.01 -6.38 -28.26
CA MET A 100 4.52 -5.00 -28.16
C MET A 100 3.89 -4.54 -29.48
N ILE A 101 2.79 -3.80 -29.40
CA ILE A 101 2.20 -3.08 -30.53
C ILE A 101 2.28 -1.58 -30.25
N ILE A 102 2.84 -0.83 -31.19
CA ILE A 102 2.89 0.63 -31.16
C ILE A 102 1.99 1.14 -32.28
N SER A 103 0.98 1.95 -31.98
CA SER A 103 0.03 2.42 -32.98
C SER A 103 -0.53 3.80 -32.70
N ARG A 104 -0.94 4.52 -33.75
CA ARG A 104 -1.63 5.81 -33.63
C ARG A 104 -3.13 5.59 -33.39
N VAL A 105 -3.70 6.30 -32.42
CA VAL A 105 -5.14 6.25 -32.06
C VAL A 105 -5.77 7.66 -32.01
N SER A 106 -7.02 7.81 -32.47
CA SER A 106 -7.74 9.10 -32.55
C SER A 106 -9.24 8.99 -32.14
N PRO A 107 -9.84 9.97 -31.43
CA PRO A 107 -9.23 11.11 -30.73
C PRO A 107 -9.47 11.12 -29.20
N LEU A 108 -8.45 11.53 -28.45
CA LEU A 108 -8.62 12.24 -27.17
C LEU A 108 -9.03 13.69 -27.51
N GLU A 109 -9.69 14.40 -26.60
CA GLU A 109 -10.24 15.76 -26.80
C GLU A 109 -9.23 16.80 -27.35
N THR A 110 -7.92 16.51 -27.31
CA THR A 110 -6.81 17.39 -27.71
C THR A 110 -6.04 16.94 -28.97
N GLY A 111 -6.39 15.82 -29.63
CA GLY A 111 -5.68 15.36 -30.84
C GLY A 111 -5.64 13.84 -31.02
N PHE A 112 -4.45 13.29 -31.29
CA PHE A 112 -4.20 11.85 -31.39
C PHE A 112 -3.11 11.43 -30.40
N ALA A 113 -3.13 10.16 -30.00
CA ALA A 113 -2.12 9.57 -29.14
C ALA A 113 -1.37 8.44 -29.84
N ILE A 114 -0.18 8.12 -29.32
CA ILE A 114 0.58 6.93 -29.65
C ILE A 114 0.38 5.92 -28.52
N ARG A 115 -0.27 4.81 -28.86
CA ARG A 115 -0.60 3.73 -27.95
C ARG A 115 0.47 2.65 -27.98
N PHE A 116 0.90 2.23 -26.80
CA PHE A 116 1.77 1.09 -26.57
C PHE A 116 0.97 -0.02 -25.91
N GLU A 117 0.89 -1.20 -26.53
CA GLU A 117 0.17 -2.37 -26.02
C GLU A 117 1.17 -3.49 -25.78
N ALA A 118 1.28 -4.01 -24.55
CA ALA A 118 2.23 -5.06 -24.19
C ALA A 118 1.55 -6.42 -23.92
N PHE A 119 2.23 -7.49 -24.30
CA PHE A 119 1.75 -8.88 -24.20
C PHE A 119 2.83 -9.78 -23.63
N GLU A 120 2.48 -10.70 -22.73
CA GLU A 120 3.30 -11.88 -22.46
C GLU A 120 3.09 -12.92 -23.58
N LEU A 121 4.14 -13.54 -24.13
CA LEU A 121 3.98 -14.44 -25.28
C LEU A 121 4.01 -15.93 -24.93
N ALA A 122 4.84 -16.38 -23.99
CA ALA A 122 4.96 -17.78 -23.60
C ALA A 122 4.71 -17.96 -22.10
N PRO A 123 3.79 -18.84 -21.69
CA PRO A 123 3.54 -19.10 -20.27
C PRO A 123 4.70 -19.90 -19.64
N LEU A 124 4.80 -19.88 -18.31
CA LEU A 124 5.70 -20.74 -17.55
C LEU A 124 5.41 -22.23 -17.81
N ASN A 125 6.46 -23.06 -17.78
CA ASN A 125 6.34 -24.51 -18.00
C ASN A 125 5.31 -25.15 -17.06
N GLN A 126 5.26 -24.72 -15.81
CA GLN A 126 4.29 -25.20 -14.83
C GLN A 126 2.84 -24.99 -15.30
N ALA A 127 2.51 -23.82 -15.85
CA ALA A 127 1.17 -23.54 -16.35
C ALA A 127 0.82 -24.44 -17.54
N VAL A 128 1.80 -24.75 -18.40
CA VAL A 128 1.62 -25.71 -19.51
C VAL A 128 1.31 -27.11 -18.97
N TYR A 129 2.12 -27.62 -18.04
CA TYR A 129 1.96 -28.97 -17.48
C TYR A 129 0.68 -29.16 -16.66
N GLN A 130 0.25 -28.11 -15.94
CA GLN A 130 -0.95 -28.17 -15.10
C GLN A 130 -2.24 -28.04 -15.90
N SER A 131 -2.20 -27.44 -17.10
CA SER A 131 -3.39 -27.26 -17.92
C SER A 131 -3.89 -28.59 -18.49
N LYS A 132 -5.14 -28.94 -18.19
CA LYS A 132 -5.86 -30.02 -18.87
C LYS A 132 -6.58 -29.44 -20.10
N GLY A 133 -5.86 -29.17 -21.20
CA GLY A 133 -6.46 -28.83 -22.49
C GLY A 133 -5.91 -27.58 -23.18
N ARG A 134 -6.54 -26.43 -23.01
CA ARG A 134 -6.15 -25.14 -23.61
C ARG A 134 -5.98 -24.09 -22.51
N LEU A 135 -5.00 -23.22 -22.66
CA LEU A 135 -4.78 -22.07 -21.77
C LEU A 135 -5.60 -20.89 -22.27
N GLY A 136 -6.53 -20.40 -21.46
CA GLY A 136 -7.22 -19.13 -21.70
C GLY A 136 -6.27 -17.97 -21.40
N ARG A 137 -6.09 -17.06 -22.36
CA ARG A 137 -5.18 -15.91 -22.25
C ARG A 137 -5.83 -14.67 -22.87
N SER A 138 -5.67 -13.52 -22.20
CA SER A 138 -6.23 -12.23 -22.64
C SER A 138 -5.14 -11.29 -23.14
N PHE A 139 -5.46 -10.49 -24.17
CA PHE A 139 -4.50 -9.59 -24.81
C PHE A 139 -5.19 -8.27 -25.22
N PRO A 140 -4.55 -7.10 -25.08
CA PRO A 140 -3.26 -6.86 -24.41
C PRO A 140 -3.32 -7.04 -22.89
N GLY A 141 -2.15 -7.24 -22.27
CA GLY A 141 -2.02 -7.29 -20.81
C GLY A 141 -1.82 -5.91 -20.17
N SER A 142 -1.34 -4.92 -20.93
CA SER A 142 -1.21 -3.53 -20.50
C SER A 142 -1.24 -2.61 -21.72
N ALA A 143 -1.81 -1.41 -21.56
CA ALA A 143 -1.82 -0.39 -22.59
C ALA A 143 -1.62 1.02 -22.00
N VAL A 144 -0.81 1.83 -22.69
CA VAL A 144 -0.50 3.22 -22.31
C VAL A 144 -0.58 4.10 -23.55
N ASP A 145 -1.21 5.26 -23.40
CA ASP A 145 -1.31 6.30 -24.41
C ASP A 145 -0.37 7.46 -24.06
N LEU A 146 0.47 7.85 -25.04
CA LEU A 146 1.24 9.10 -25.01
C LEU A 146 0.60 10.10 -25.96
N ASP A 147 0.35 11.33 -25.50
CA ASP A 147 -0.05 12.39 -26.41
C ASP A 147 1.09 12.73 -27.39
N PHE A 148 0.74 13.30 -28.54
CA PHE A 148 1.73 13.61 -29.57
C PHE A 148 2.85 14.57 -29.09
N PRO A 149 2.56 15.64 -28.33
CA PRO A 149 3.61 16.50 -27.80
C PRO A 149 4.64 15.75 -26.95
N THR A 150 4.19 14.90 -26.03
CA THR A 150 5.08 14.09 -25.18
C THR A 150 5.86 13.09 -26.03
N PHE A 151 5.19 12.38 -26.95
CA PHE A 151 5.86 11.43 -27.85
C PHE A 151 6.93 12.11 -28.73
N ALA A 152 6.71 13.37 -29.11
CA ALA A 152 7.61 14.15 -29.95
C ALA A 152 8.75 14.84 -29.16
N GLU A 153 8.87 14.61 -27.85
CA GLU A 153 9.97 15.15 -27.06
C GLU A 153 11.34 14.70 -27.60
N PRO A 154 12.29 15.63 -27.79
CA PRO A 154 13.61 15.29 -28.32
C PRO A 154 14.30 14.18 -27.52
N GLY A 155 14.68 13.10 -28.19
CA GLY A 155 15.40 11.96 -27.60
C GLY A 155 14.52 10.88 -26.94
N LEU A 156 13.20 11.09 -26.80
CA LEU A 156 12.33 10.07 -26.20
C LEU A 156 12.22 8.83 -27.11
N VAL A 157 11.95 9.02 -28.40
CA VAL A 157 11.85 7.92 -29.38
C VAL A 157 13.15 7.13 -29.46
N ASP A 158 14.30 7.82 -29.51
CA ASP A 158 15.62 7.19 -29.52
C ASP A 158 15.85 6.36 -28.25
N THR A 159 15.47 6.90 -27.09
CA THR A 159 15.61 6.21 -25.80
C THR A 159 14.75 4.95 -25.74
N ILE A 160 13.48 5.03 -26.19
CA ILE A 160 12.59 3.88 -26.23
C ILE A 160 13.13 2.82 -27.21
N ALA A 161 13.52 3.24 -28.41
CA ALA A 161 14.04 2.33 -29.44
C ALA A 161 15.32 1.62 -28.98
N ARG A 162 16.28 2.36 -28.41
CA ARG A 162 17.51 1.82 -27.81
C ARG A 162 17.22 0.82 -26.71
N THR A 163 16.29 1.16 -25.83
CA THR A 163 15.98 0.31 -24.67
C THR A 163 15.31 -0.98 -25.11
N LEU A 164 14.34 -0.92 -26.02
CA LEU A 164 13.68 -2.11 -26.58
C LEU A 164 14.65 -2.97 -27.41
N ALA A 165 15.54 -2.34 -28.20
CA ALA A 165 16.61 -3.03 -28.92
C ALA A 165 17.51 -3.81 -27.95
N LYS A 166 18.02 -3.15 -26.91
CA LYS A 166 18.85 -3.77 -25.88
C LYS A 166 18.13 -4.89 -25.13
N MET A 167 16.86 -4.69 -24.80
CA MET A 167 16.02 -5.69 -24.14
C MET A 167 15.73 -6.90 -25.01
N SER A 168 15.76 -6.77 -26.35
CA SER A 168 15.49 -7.89 -27.25
C SER A 168 16.56 -8.98 -27.20
N PHE A 169 17.84 -8.65 -26.95
CA PHE A 169 18.93 -9.64 -26.93
C PHE A 169 19.60 -9.84 -25.56
N GLN A 170 19.58 -8.83 -24.67
CA GLN A 170 20.26 -8.94 -23.39
C GLN A 170 19.39 -9.69 -22.37
N ALA A 171 19.95 -10.72 -21.70
CA ALA A 171 19.32 -11.38 -20.56
C ALA A 171 19.29 -10.45 -19.31
N ALA A 172 18.29 -10.60 -18.43
CA ALA A 172 18.34 -10.00 -17.08
C ALA A 172 18.35 -11.13 -16.06
N PRO A 173 19.40 -11.23 -15.24
CA PRO A 173 19.45 -12.18 -14.14
C PRO A 173 18.22 -12.05 -13.23
N GLY A 174 17.70 -13.17 -12.73
CA GLY A 174 16.60 -13.20 -11.76
C GLY A 174 15.19 -13.09 -12.35
N MET A 175 15.06 -12.96 -13.69
CA MET A 175 13.75 -12.92 -14.37
C MET A 175 13.29 -14.31 -14.84
N GLN A 176 13.91 -15.38 -14.39
CA GLN A 176 13.48 -16.76 -14.64
C GLN A 176 13.25 -17.48 -13.31
N PRO A 177 12.37 -18.49 -13.26
CA PRO A 177 12.23 -19.35 -12.09
C PRO A 177 13.59 -19.90 -11.65
N GLN A 178 13.89 -19.84 -10.35
CA GLN A 178 15.16 -20.32 -9.83
C GLN A 178 15.06 -21.76 -9.36
N VAL A 179 16.09 -22.55 -9.67
CA VAL A 179 16.25 -23.92 -9.22
C VAL A 179 17.52 -24.08 -8.41
N ARG A 180 17.49 -25.02 -7.47
CA ARG A 180 18.65 -25.31 -6.63
C ARG A 180 19.60 -26.27 -7.38
N LYS A 181 20.74 -25.75 -7.86
CA LYS A 181 21.82 -26.52 -8.49
C LYS A 181 23.09 -26.40 -7.62
N SER A 182 23.68 -27.53 -7.23
CA SER A 182 24.92 -27.56 -6.42
C SER A 182 24.91 -26.66 -5.17
N LYS A 183 23.78 -26.63 -4.45
CA LYS A 183 23.50 -25.80 -3.25
C LYS A 183 23.30 -24.29 -3.50
N ALA A 184 23.46 -23.78 -4.71
CA ALA A 184 23.13 -22.40 -5.08
C ALA A 184 21.77 -22.33 -5.81
N MET A 185 21.07 -21.20 -5.66
CA MET A 185 19.91 -20.89 -6.50
C MET A 185 20.42 -20.32 -7.82
N VAL A 186 19.99 -20.90 -8.93
CA VAL A 186 20.40 -20.50 -10.28
C VAL A 186 19.15 -20.44 -11.14
N ASP A 187 19.08 -19.46 -12.03
CA ASP A 187 18.00 -19.33 -13.00
C ASP A 187 17.85 -20.63 -13.81
N GLU A 188 16.61 -21.11 -13.94
CA GLU A 188 16.27 -22.27 -14.75
C GLU A 188 16.22 -21.85 -16.22
N ASP A 189 17.35 -22.01 -16.89
CA ASP A 189 17.53 -21.69 -18.31
C ASP A 189 16.58 -22.45 -19.23
N ARG A 190 15.93 -23.51 -18.73
CA ARG A 190 14.91 -24.28 -19.43
C ARG A 190 13.49 -23.81 -19.19
N ASP A 191 13.22 -22.73 -18.45
CA ASP A 191 11.87 -22.14 -18.31
C ASP A 191 11.74 -20.83 -19.08
N THR A 192 10.52 -20.28 -19.18
CA THR A 192 10.29 -19.00 -19.85
C THR A 192 10.67 -17.82 -18.95
N THR A 193 11.14 -16.73 -19.57
CA THR A 193 11.46 -15.48 -18.87
C THR A 193 10.16 -14.79 -18.46
N HIS A 194 10.11 -14.28 -17.22
CA HIS A 194 9.03 -13.41 -16.75
C HIS A 194 9.08 -12.06 -17.50
N PRO A 195 7.94 -11.55 -18.02
CA PRO A 195 7.93 -10.34 -18.83
C PRO A 195 8.05 -9.04 -18.01
N GLY A 196 8.35 -9.11 -16.71
CA GLY A 196 8.37 -7.97 -15.78
C GLY A 196 9.26 -6.81 -16.22
N MET A 197 10.37 -7.03 -16.96
CA MET A 197 11.16 -5.90 -17.50
C MET A 197 10.37 -5.05 -18.51
N ILE A 198 9.41 -5.63 -19.21
CA ILE A 198 8.51 -4.88 -20.09
C ILE A 198 7.38 -4.26 -19.28
N TYR A 199 6.74 -5.02 -18.39
CA TYR A 199 5.58 -4.52 -17.64
C TYR A 199 5.91 -3.53 -16.52
N GLU A 200 6.98 -3.75 -15.77
CA GLU A 200 7.36 -2.93 -14.61
C GLU A 200 8.25 -1.76 -15.01
N PHE A 201 9.22 -1.99 -15.92
CA PHE A 201 10.16 -0.95 -16.32
C PHE A 201 9.68 -0.14 -17.53
N ILE A 202 9.48 -0.76 -18.70
CA ILE A 202 9.07 0.00 -19.91
C ILE A 202 7.67 0.58 -19.75
N MET A 203 6.68 -0.26 -19.43
CA MET A 203 5.29 0.20 -19.29
C MET A 203 5.13 1.09 -18.05
N GLY A 204 5.91 0.88 -16.99
CA GLY A 204 5.97 1.79 -15.83
C GLY A 204 6.52 3.17 -16.20
N PHE A 205 7.63 3.23 -16.94
CA PHE A 205 8.18 4.48 -17.48
C PHE A 205 7.18 5.19 -18.39
N LEU A 206 6.58 4.47 -19.35
CA LEU A 206 5.56 5.04 -20.25
C LEU A 206 4.35 5.55 -19.48
N SER A 207 3.93 4.86 -18.41
CA SER A 207 2.80 5.29 -17.58
C SER A 207 3.11 6.56 -16.77
N ALA A 208 4.38 6.79 -16.42
CA ALA A 208 4.80 7.99 -15.70
C ALA A 208 4.76 9.26 -16.58
N VAL A 209 4.96 9.10 -17.89
CA VAL A 209 4.89 10.21 -18.87
C VAL A 209 3.60 10.19 -19.70
N GLY A 210 2.70 9.24 -19.43
CA GLY A 210 1.52 8.96 -20.24
C GLY A 210 0.26 8.74 -19.42
N GLN A 211 -0.76 8.18 -20.06
CA GLN A 211 -1.99 7.76 -19.40
C GLN A 211 -2.28 6.29 -19.67
N SER A 212 -2.72 5.56 -18.64
CA SER A 212 -3.18 4.18 -18.82
C SER A 212 -4.41 4.16 -19.73
N ALA A 213 -4.41 3.30 -20.73
CA ALA A 213 -5.44 3.25 -21.75
C ALA A 213 -6.36 2.04 -21.53
N HIS A 214 -7.68 2.29 -21.50
CA HIS A 214 -8.65 1.21 -21.57
C HIS A 214 -8.80 0.73 -23.01
N VAL A 215 -8.59 -0.56 -23.25
CA VAL A 215 -8.57 -1.15 -24.59
C VAL A 215 -9.44 -2.40 -24.65
N ASP A 216 -10.03 -2.65 -25.81
CA ASP A 216 -10.77 -3.88 -26.06
C ASP A 216 -9.82 -5.08 -26.01
N THR A 217 -10.07 -5.99 -25.08
CA THR A 217 -9.25 -7.18 -24.91
C THR A 217 -9.83 -8.35 -25.71
N ILE A 218 -8.94 -9.12 -26.34
CA ILE A 218 -9.30 -10.38 -26.98
C ILE A 218 -8.90 -11.56 -26.09
N SER A 219 -9.77 -12.54 -25.99
CA SER A 219 -9.48 -13.81 -25.33
C SER A 219 -9.08 -14.88 -26.34
N LYS A 220 -7.99 -15.61 -26.07
CA LYS A 220 -7.54 -16.75 -26.88
C LYS A 220 -7.34 -18.00 -26.05
N ASN A 221 -7.86 -19.10 -26.58
CA ASN A 221 -7.51 -20.45 -26.16
C ASN A 221 -6.23 -20.88 -26.86
N THR A 222 -5.11 -20.78 -26.14
CA THR A 222 -3.78 -21.16 -26.62
C THR A 222 -3.48 -22.62 -26.33
N ARG A 223 -2.74 -23.27 -27.24
CA ARG A 223 -2.24 -24.63 -27.07
C ARG A 223 -0.72 -24.55 -27.14
N GLU A 224 -0.11 -24.80 -25.99
CA GLU A 224 1.33 -24.82 -25.79
C GLU A 224 1.78 -26.24 -25.45
N GLU A 225 2.97 -26.60 -25.90
CA GLU A 225 3.63 -27.87 -25.55
C GLU A 225 5.09 -27.57 -25.21
N VAL A 226 5.59 -28.23 -24.16
CA VAL A 226 7.00 -28.18 -23.74
C VAL A 226 7.52 -29.61 -23.81
N LEU A 227 8.34 -29.88 -24.83
CA LEU A 227 8.78 -31.23 -25.18
C LEU A 227 10.29 -31.33 -25.05
N LEU A 228 10.78 -32.29 -24.27
CA LEU A 228 12.19 -32.49 -24.01
C LEU A 228 12.52 -33.98 -23.99
N LEU A 229 13.38 -34.41 -24.91
CA LEU A 229 13.98 -35.75 -24.92
C LEU A 229 15.46 -35.64 -25.26
N ASP A 230 16.32 -36.11 -24.36
CA ASP A 230 17.78 -36.20 -24.53
C ASP A 230 18.45 -34.94 -25.13
N ALA A 231 17.99 -33.75 -24.73
CA ALA A 231 18.49 -32.47 -25.23
C ALA A 231 18.75 -31.47 -24.09
N ARG A 232 19.51 -30.39 -24.39
CA ARG A 232 19.76 -29.30 -23.42
C ARG A 232 18.53 -28.43 -23.17
N SER A 233 17.84 -28.06 -24.26
CA SER A 233 16.73 -27.11 -24.25
C SER A 233 15.48 -27.74 -24.86
N PRO A 234 14.29 -27.52 -24.25
CA PRO A 234 13.05 -28.11 -24.76
C PRO A 234 12.62 -27.45 -26.07
N TRP A 235 11.90 -28.20 -26.90
CA TRP A 235 11.11 -27.60 -27.96
C TRP A 235 9.90 -26.88 -27.37
N ARG A 236 9.62 -25.69 -27.89
CA ARG A 236 8.42 -24.91 -27.60
C ARG A 236 7.81 -24.38 -28.89
N ARG A 237 6.51 -24.10 -28.83
CA ARG A 237 5.87 -23.35 -29.90
C ARG A 237 6.43 -21.93 -29.94
N SER A 238 6.73 -21.42 -31.15
CA SER A 238 7.32 -20.10 -31.31
C SER A 238 6.39 -19.00 -30.77
N PRO A 239 6.88 -18.13 -29.86
CA PRO A 239 6.14 -16.97 -29.35
C PRO A 239 5.67 -16.01 -30.46
N VAL A 240 6.45 -15.93 -31.55
CA VAL A 240 6.16 -15.11 -32.73
C VAL A 240 4.84 -15.51 -33.39
N TRP A 241 4.50 -16.80 -33.38
CA TRP A 241 3.24 -17.26 -33.96
C TRP A 241 2.03 -16.75 -33.18
N LEU A 242 2.12 -16.73 -31.85
CA LEU A 242 1.07 -16.14 -31.02
C LEU A 242 0.99 -14.63 -31.24
N LEU A 243 2.13 -13.95 -31.26
CA LEU A 243 2.23 -12.51 -31.49
C LEU A 243 1.54 -12.10 -32.80
N LEU A 244 1.86 -12.77 -33.92
CA LEU A 244 1.23 -12.52 -35.22
C LEU A 244 -0.29 -12.74 -35.16
N ARG A 245 -0.74 -13.83 -34.54
CA ARG A 245 -2.17 -14.12 -34.39
C ARG A 245 -2.88 -13.07 -33.54
N VAL A 246 -2.27 -12.60 -32.47
CA VAL A 246 -2.85 -11.57 -31.58
C VAL A 246 -2.90 -10.24 -32.32
N ALA A 247 -1.78 -9.79 -32.90
CA ALA A 247 -1.70 -8.55 -33.64
C ALA A 247 -2.68 -8.50 -34.82
N LEU A 248 -2.79 -9.57 -35.60
CA LEU A 248 -3.74 -9.63 -36.71
C LEU A 248 -5.19 -9.58 -36.23
N GLN A 249 -5.55 -10.26 -35.13
CA GLN A 249 -6.91 -10.23 -34.62
C GLN A 249 -7.28 -8.87 -34.00
N LEU A 250 -6.30 -8.16 -33.42
CA LEU A 250 -6.52 -6.80 -32.90
C LEU A 250 -6.68 -5.77 -34.01
N LYS A 251 -6.09 -6.00 -35.20
CA LYS A 251 -6.08 -5.02 -36.30
C LYS A 251 -6.96 -5.41 -37.51
N LEU A 252 -7.53 -6.62 -37.54
CA LEU A 252 -8.50 -7.08 -38.54
C LEU A 252 -9.87 -7.34 -37.88
N PRO A 253 -10.98 -7.08 -38.60
CA PRO A 253 -12.30 -7.54 -38.16
C PRO A 253 -12.33 -9.05 -37.92
N CYS A 254 -13.12 -9.52 -36.95
CA CYS A 254 -13.13 -10.92 -36.49
C CYS A 254 -13.33 -11.94 -37.62
N ASP A 255 -14.27 -11.66 -38.51
CA ASP A 255 -14.66 -12.47 -39.66
C ASP A 255 -13.52 -12.52 -40.68
N ILE A 256 -12.91 -11.37 -40.98
CA ILE A 256 -11.75 -11.26 -41.87
C ILE A 256 -10.52 -11.97 -41.29
N TYR A 257 -10.29 -11.85 -39.99
CA TYR A 257 -9.20 -12.56 -39.32
C TYR A 257 -9.34 -14.08 -39.49
N LYS A 258 -10.52 -14.65 -39.23
CA LYS A 258 -10.74 -16.10 -39.34
C LYS A 258 -10.58 -16.58 -40.78
N GLU A 259 -11.11 -15.83 -41.75
CA GLU A 259 -10.97 -16.14 -43.17
C GLU A 259 -9.50 -16.07 -43.63
N PHE A 260 -8.78 -15.03 -43.23
CA PHE A 260 -7.34 -14.91 -43.50
C PHE A 260 -6.54 -16.07 -42.90
N MET A 261 -6.83 -16.47 -41.65
CA MET A 261 -6.14 -17.60 -41.01
C MET A 261 -6.36 -18.90 -41.79
N ALA A 262 -7.59 -19.15 -42.26
CA ALA A 262 -7.90 -20.31 -43.10
C ALA A 262 -7.17 -20.22 -44.45
N PHE A 263 -7.18 -19.05 -45.09
CA PHE A 263 -6.46 -18.80 -46.34
C PHE A 263 -4.96 -19.06 -46.20
N MET A 264 -4.31 -18.50 -45.19
CA MET A 264 -2.88 -18.68 -44.92
C MET A 264 -2.55 -20.16 -44.69
N MET A 265 -3.36 -20.88 -43.91
CA MET A 265 -3.17 -22.31 -43.69
C MET A 265 -3.32 -23.12 -44.99
N SER A 266 -4.31 -22.78 -45.82
CA SER A 266 -4.48 -23.39 -47.15
C SER A 266 -3.29 -23.12 -48.07
N SER A 267 -2.74 -21.90 -48.07
CA SER A 267 -1.53 -21.57 -48.85
C SER A 267 -0.31 -22.41 -48.41
N ILE A 268 -0.17 -22.69 -47.11
CA ILE A 268 0.90 -23.58 -46.61
C ILE A 268 0.70 -25.02 -47.06
N ILE A 269 -0.55 -25.51 -47.11
CA ILE A 269 -0.88 -26.86 -47.60
C ILE A 269 -0.65 -26.98 -49.12
N ASN A 270 -0.85 -25.90 -49.87
CA ASN A 270 -0.61 -25.87 -51.32
C ASN A 270 0.87 -25.68 -51.70
N ASP A 271 1.79 -25.61 -50.72
CA ASP A 271 3.22 -25.51 -50.98
C ASP A 271 3.76 -26.78 -51.65
N HIS A 272 4.71 -26.63 -52.59
CA HIS A 272 5.38 -27.74 -53.26
C HIS A 272 6.04 -28.75 -52.32
N ASP A 273 6.46 -28.31 -51.12
CA ASP A 273 7.07 -29.17 -50.10
C ASP A 273 6.03 -30.00 -49.31
N PHE A 274 4.72 -29.73 -49.44
CA PHE A 274 3.65 -30.45 -48.73
C PHE A 274 3.67 -31.95 -49.02
N GLN A 275 3.88 -32.35 -50.28
CA GLN A 275 3.92 -33.75 -50.69
C GLN A 275 5.12 -34.53 -50.11
N LYS A 276 6.13 -33.83 -49.57
CA LYS A 276 7.31 -34.43 -48.93
C LYS A 276 7.08 -34.75 -47.45
N LEU A 277 5.91 -34.42 -46.88
CA LEU A 277 5.53 -34.76 -45.51
C LEU A 277 4.92 -36.17 -45.43
N SER A 278 4.97 -36.78 -44.24
CA SER A 278 4.31 -38.07 -43.99
C SER A 278 2.79 -37.95 -44.16
N SER A 279 2.12 -39.08 -44.45
CA SER A 279 0.66 -39.16 -44.54
C SER A 279 -0.02 -38.57 -43.30
N ASP A 280 0.50 -38.89 -42.12
CA ASP A 280 -0.09 -38.49 -40.83
C ASP A 280 0.02 -36.98 -40.60
N MET A 281 1.16 -36.37 -40.95
CA MET A 281 1.33 -34.93 -40.91
C MET A 281 0.41 -34.23 -41.91
N ARG A 282 0.31 -34.73 -43.16
CA ARG A 282 -0.59 -34.16 -44.18
C ARG A 282 -2.04 -34.22 -43.71
N PHE A 283 -2.48 -35.36 -43.19
CA PHE A 283 -3.82 -35.53 -42.62
C PHE A 283 -4.07 -34.56 -41.46
N SER A 284 -3.13 -34.47 -40.52
CA SER A 284 -3.23 -33.56 -39.37
C SER A 284 -3.33 -32.09 -39.76
N MET A 285 -2.65 -31.69 -40.84
CA MET A 285 -2.74 -30.33 -41.38
C MET A 285 -4.11 -30.07 -42.02
N MET A 286 -4.59 -30.98 -42.86
CA MET A 286 -5.89 -30.87 -43.53
C MET A 286 -7.05 -30.87 -42.53
N ALA A 287 -6.98 -31.68 -41.47
CA ALA A 287 -8.00 -31.74 -40.42
C ALA A 287 -8.12 -30.45 -39.58
N LYS A 288 -7.15 -29.52 -39.68
CA LYS A 288 -7.20 -28.20 -39.02
C LYS A 288 -7.82 -27.11 -39.88
N LEU A 289 -8.10 -27.38 -41.16
CA LEU A 289 -8.92 -26.51 -41.97
C LEU A 289 -10.39 -26.72 -41.57
N PRO A 290 -11.20 -25.64 -41.42
CA PRO A 290 -12.64 -25.78 -41.17
C PRO A 290 -13.31 -26.52 -42.34
N ASP A 291 -14.45 -27.17 -42.11
CA ASP A 291 -15.21 -27.88 -43.15
C ASP A 291 -15.70 -26.87 -44.21
N TRP A 292 -15.04 -26.85 -45.38
CA TRP A 292 -15.13 -25.82 -46.43
C TRP A 292 -16.41 -25.91 -47.29
N SER A 293 -17.37 -26.77 -46.92
CA SER A 293 -18.62 -27.01 -47.66
C SER A 293 -19.50 -25.74 -47.83
N HIS A 294 -19.34 -24.71 -47.01
CA HIS A 294 -20.09 -23.46 -47.12
C HIS A 294 -19.51 -22.41 -48.09
N LEU A 295 -18.28 -22.56 -48.59
CA LEU A 295 -17.63 -21.59 -49.49
C LEU A 295 -17.56 -22.05 -50.97
N GLN A 296 -18.09 -23.23 -51.30
CA GLN A 296 -18.09 -23.80 -52.67
C GLN A 296 -19.22 -23.28 -53.60
N THR A 297 -19.70 -22.04 -53.42
CA THR A 297 -20.66 -21.43 -54.36
C THR A 297 -19.94 -20.56 -55.41
N ARG A 298 -19.03 -21.13 -56.22
CA ARG A 298 -18.49 -20.55 -57.47
C ARG A 298 -17.65 -21.61 -58.25
N PRO A 299 -17.51 -21.48 -59.59
CA PRO A 299 -17.68 -22.58 -60.56
C PRO A 299 -16.59 -23.66 -60.56
N PRO A 300 -16.89 -24.88 -61.07
CA PRO A 300 -16.20 -26.10 -60.68
C PRO A 300 -14.88 -26.33 -61.41
N LEU A 301 -13.88 -26.77 -60.64
CA LEU A 301 -12.69 -27.46 -61.15
C LEU A 301 -13.09 -28.87 -61.63
N ASN A 302 -12.45 -29.36 -62.69
CA ASN A 302 -12.73 -30.65 -63.32
C ASN A 302 -12.25 -31.81 -62.42
N LEU A 303 -13.20 -32.57 -61.86
CA LEU A 303 -12.98 -33.68 -60.93
C LEU A 303 -13.02 -35.07 -61.59
N SER A 304 -12.72 -35.17 -62.89
CA SER A 304 -12.72 -36.45 -63.62
C SER A 304 -11.78 -37.52 -63.04
N SER A 305 -10.78 -37.12 -62.25
CA SER A 305 -9.86 -38.03 -61.55
C SER A 305 -10.43 -38.66 -60.26
N LEU A 306 -11.56 -38.18 -59.73
CA LEU A 306 -12.20 -38.76 -58.53
C LEU A 306 -13.18 -39.90 -58.83
N ALA A 307 -13.46 -40.19 -60.11
CA ALA A 307 -14.44 -41.20 -60.52
C ALA A 307 -14.01 -42.66 -60.24
N SER A 308 -12.75 -42.89 -59.85
CA SER A 308 -12.19 -44.23 -59.62
C SER A 308 -11.98 -44.61 -58.15
N LEU A 309 -12.49 -43.82 -57.19
CA LEU A 309 -12.34 -44.10 -55.75
C LEU A 309 -13.57 -44.84 -55.21
N HIS A 310 -13.36 -46.01 -54.60
CA HIS A 310 -14.40 -46.85 -54.00
C HIS A 310 -14.46 -46.61 -52.49
N PHE A 311 -15.12 -45.52 -52.10
CA PHE A 311 -15.21 -45.03 -50.72
C PHE A 311 -15.70 -46.07 -49.68
N ASP A 312 -16.54 -47.02 -50.09
CA ASP A 312 -17.08 -48.03 -49.18
C ASP A 312 -16.07 -49.12 -48.80
N GLN A 313 -15.04 -49.37 -49.63
CA GLN A 313 -13.97 -50.34 -49.34
C GLN A 313 -12.76 -49.69 -48.66
N ASP A 314 -12.50 -48.41 -48.95
CA ASP A 314 -11.33 -47.67 -48.44
C ASP A 314 -11.61 -46.91 -47.12
N GLY A 315 -12.87 -46.89 -46.65
CA GLY A 315 -13.33 -46.05 -45.54
C GLY A 315 -13.44 -46.70 -44.15
N PHE A 316 -13.28 -48.03 -44.00
CA PHE A 316 -13.51 -48.71 -42.73
C PHE A 316 -12.32 -49.55 -42.27
N THR A 317 -11.50 -48.98 -41.38
CA THR A 317 -10.65 -49.76 -40.48
C THR A 317 -11.24 -49.70 -39.08
N ALA A 318 -11.76 -50.81 -38.56
CA ALA A 318 -12.20 -50.88 -37.17
C ALA A 318 -10.98 -50.79 -36.24
N ILE A 319 -10.94 -49.80 -35.35
CA ILE A 319 -9.87 -49.61 -34.37
C ILE A 319 -10.49 -49.71 -32.96
N PRO A 320 -10.71 -50.93 -32.42
CA PRO A 320 -11.48 -51.15 -31.19
C PRO A 320 -10.87 -50.46 -29.97
N ALA A 321 -9.55 -50.22 -29.97
CA ALA A 321 -8.87 -49.47 -28.93
C ALA A 321 -9.22 -47.98 -28.95
N LEU A 322 -9.39 -47.39 -30.15
CA LEU A 322 -9.84 -46.02 -30.33
C LEU A 322 -11.31 -45.89 -29.95
N ASP A 323 -12.16 -46.84 -30.30
CA ASP A 323 -13.57 -46.84 -29.92
C ASP A 323 -13.76 -46.96 -28.40
N LYS A 324 -12.94 -47.79 -27.74
CA LYS A 324 -12.90 -47.89 -26.27
C LYS A 324 -12.39 -46.61 -25.62
N TYR A 325 -11.40 -45.95 -26.23
CA TYR A 325 -10.89 -44.65 -25.80
C TYR A 325 -11.94 -43.53 -25.96
N LEU A 326 -12.65 -43.47 -27.09
CA LEU A 326 -13.72 -42.51 -27.35
C LEU A 326 -14.93 -42.71 -26.40
N LYS A 327 -15.27 -43.96 -26.07
CA LYS A 327 -16.24 -44.27 -24.98
C LYS A 327 -15.75 -43.84 -23.60
N SER A 328 -14.44 -43.87 -23.35
CA SER A 328 -13.86 -43.36 -22.11
C SER A 328 -13.82 -41.83 -22.03
N ILE A 329 -13.89 -41.13 -23.17
CA ILE A 329 -13.97 -39.66 -23.25
C ILE A 329 -15.39 -39.18 -22.94
N SER A 330 -16.41 -39.84 -23.47
CA SER A 330 -17.82 -39.52 -23.18
C SER A 330 -18.19 -39.75 -21.70
N ALA A 331 -17.54 -40.72 -21.03
CA ALA A 331 -17.67 -40.91 -19.59
C ALA A 331 -16.97 -39.84 -18.72
N ARG A 332 -16.19 -38.93 -19.31
CA ARG A 332 -15.52 -37.80 -18.62
C ARG A 332 -16.33 -36.50 -18.67
N GLU A 333 -17.49 -36.49 -19.35
CA GLU A 333 -18.37 -35.32 -19.48
C GLU A 333 -19.34 -35.19 -18.29
N SER A 334 -18.80 -35.07 -17.08
CA SER A 334 -19.52 -34.45 -15.95
C SER A 334 -18.52 -34.11 -14.85
N GLY A 335 -17.83 -32.97 -15.01
CA GLY A 335 -16.83 -32.52 -14.05
C GLY A 335 -15.72 -31.65 -14.64
N GLN A 336 -15.98 -30.95 -15.76
CA GLN A 336 -15.12 -29.84 -16.18
C GLN A 336 -15.28 -28.70 -15.16
N HIS A 337 -14.55 -28.79 -14.06
CA HIS A 337 -14.11 -27.58 -13.40
C HIS A 337 -13.14 -26.90 -14.35
N THR A 338 -13.64 -25.94 -15.14
CA THR A 338 -12.81 -24.87 -15.65
C THR A 338 -12.19 -24.20 -14.43
N THR A 339 -10.92 -24.49 -14.16
CA THR A 339 -10.15 -23.58 -13.30
C THR A 339 -9.97 -22.33 -14.15
N ASP A 340 -10.86 -21.36 -13.95
CA ASP A 340 -10.73 -20.03 -14.51
C ASP A 340 -9.39 -19.47 -14.02
N PHE A 341 -8.35 -19.58 -14.84
CA PHE A 341 -7.14 -18.81 -14.66
C PHE A 341 -7.46 -17.43 -15.21
N ASN A 342 -8.07 -16.60 -14.36
CA ASN A 342 -8.19 -15.18 -14.57
C ASN A 342 -6.97 -14.55 -13.90
N PRO A 343 -5.90 -14.17 -14.62
CA PRO A 343 -4.87 -13.32 -14.05
C PRO A 343 -5.51 -11.94 -13.84
N GLU A 344 -6.32 -11.81 -12.80
CA GLU A 344 -6.74 -10.52 -12.31
C GLU A 344 -5.48 -9.83 -11.83
N SER A 345 -5.16 -8.70 -12.47
CA SER A 345 -4.10 -7.84 -11.98
C SER A 345 -4.39 -7.56 -10.51
N GLY A 346 -3.46 -7.89 -9.62
CA GLY A 346 -3.56 -7.51 -8.21
C GLY A 346 -3.44 -6.00 -8.00
N MET A 347 -3.36 -5.20 -9.07
CA MET A 347 -3.38 -3.74 -9.01
C MET A 347 -4.75 -3.20 -8.63
N ALA A 348 -4.78 -2.46 -7.53
CA ALA A 348 -5.95 -1.75 -7.06
C ALA A 348 -6.26 -0.56 -7.97
N ILE A 349 -7.52 -0.44 -8.38
CA ILE A 349 -8.04 0.71 -9.13
C ILE A 349 -8.93 1.53 -8.18
N PHE A 350 -8.52 2.76 -7.90
CA PHE A 350 -9.25 3.68 -7.01
C PHE A 350 -10.12 4.66 -7.81
N GLN A 351 -11.38 4.77 -7.44
CA GLN A 351 -12.31 5.71 -8.08
C GLN A 351 -12.10 7.14 -7.54
N PRO A 352 -12.05 8.18 -8.38
CA PRO A 352 -11.79 9.57 -7.96
C PRO A 352 -12.68 10.11 -6.82
N SER A 353 -13.97 9.74 -6.80
CA SER A 353 -14.97 10.28 -5.86
C SER A 353 -15.14 9.45 -4.58
N VAL A 354 -14.50 8.29 -4.49
CA VAL A 354 -14.71 7.33 -3.39
C VAL A 354 -13.43 7.22 -2.57
N LEU A 355 -13.55 7.33 -1.25
CA LEU A 355 -12.41 7.16 -0.36
C LEU A 355 -11.86 5.71 -0.49
N PRO A 356 -10.55 5.53 -0.77
CA PRO A 356 -9.97 4.21 -0.97
C PRO A 356 -10.16 3.27 0.23
N TYR A 357 -10.42 2.00 -0.07
CA TYR A 357 -10.48 0.93 0.92
C TYR A 357 -9.23 0.05 0.79
N LEU A 358 -8.39 0.02 1.84
CA LEU A 358 -7.09 -0.66 1.80
C LEU A 358 -7.05 -2.17 2.12
N PRO A 359 -8.03 -2.80 2.79
CA PRO A 359 -7.98 -4.26 3.03
C PRO A 359 -7.94 -5.07 1.73
N GLY A 360 -7.01 -6.02 1.66
CA GLY A 360 -6.80 -6.89 0.49
C GLY A 360 -5.75 -6.39 -0.50
N ILE A 361 -5.21 -5.17 -0.32
CA ILE A 361 -4.14 -4.63 -1.17
C ILE A 361 -2.82 -5.42 -1.06
N ASP A 362 -2.59 -6.06 0.09
CA ASP A 362 -1.44 -6.93 0.36
C ASP A 362 -1.74 -8.42 0.15
N SER A 363 -2.92 -8.75 -0.41
CA SER A 363 -3.33 -10.14 -0.68
C SER A 363 -2.34 -10.86 -1.63
N HIS A 364 -1.74 -10.11 -2.55
CA HIS A 364 -0.65 -10.54 -3.40
C HIS A 364 0.60 -9.71 -3.12
N ARG A 365 1.65 -10.35 -2.58
CA ARG A 365 2.90 -9.67 -2.18
C ARG A 365 3.52 -8.84 -3.31
N ASP A 366 3.43 -9.34 -4.54
CA ASP A 366 4.05 -8.70 -5.71
C ASP A 366 3.38 -7.37 -6.09
N TYR A 367 2.12 -7.15 -5.68
CA TYR A 367 1.35 -5.94 -5.99
C TYR A 367 1.28 -4.93 -4.84
N THR A 368 1.85 -5.24 -3.66
CA THR A 368 1.69 -4.36 -2.49
C THR A 368 2.30 -2.97 -2.71
N VAL A 369 3.52 -2.90 -3.25
CA VAL A 369 4.20 -1.61 -3.52
C VAL A 369 3.51 -0.83 -4.65
N PRO A 370 3.18 -1.42 -5.82
CA PRO A 370 2.38 -0.75 -6.84
C PRO A 370 1.04 -0.21 -6.32
N ASN A 371 0.36 -0.96 -5.45
CA ASN A 371 -0.92 -0.53 -4.88
C ASN A 371 -0.79 0.63 -3.89
N LEU A 372 0.28 0.62 -3.08
CA LEU A 372 0.59 1.76 -2.21
C LEU A 372 0.89 3.01 -3.04
N HIS A 373 1.65 2.87 -4.13
CA HIS A 373 1.92 3.96 -5.05
C HIS A 373 0.64 4.47 -5.74
N ALA A 374 -0.24 3.58 -6.19
CA ALA A 374 -1.54 3.94 -6.76
C ALA A 374 -2.42 4.69 -5.75
N PHE A 375 -2.38 4.29 -4.47
CA PHE A 375 -3.10 4.98 -3.39
C PHE A 375 -2.52 6.37 -3.13
N GLU A 376 -1.19 6.51 -3.04
CA GLU A 376 -0.48 7.79 -2.86
C GLU A 376 -0.77 8.75 -4.02
N THR A 377 -0.86 8.22 -5.24
CA THR A 377 -1.19 8.96 -6.45
C THR A 377 -2.64 9.44 -6.43
N TRP A 378 -3.58 8.56 -6.07
CA TRP A 378 -4.99 8.93 -5.87
C TRP A 378 -5.11 10.03 -4.82
N LEU A 379 -4.35 9.91 -3.73
CA LEU A 379 -4.39 10.87 -2.64
C LEU A 379 -3.90 12.25 -3.07
N ALA A 380 -2.74 12.31 -3.72
CA ALA A 380 -2.16 13.54 -4.24
C ALA A 380 -3.11 14.33 -5.15
N THR A 381 -4.03 13.63 -5.83
CA THR A 381 -4.93 14.20 -6.83
C THR A 381 -6.34 14.49 -6.30
N HIS A 382 -6.89 13.66 -5.41
CA HIS A 382 -8.33 13.69 -5.10
C HIS A 382 -8.69 14.05 -3.65
N ILE A 383 -7.76 13.95 -2.68
CA ILE A 383 -8.13 14.04 -1.25
C ILE A 383 -8.71 15.39 -0.83
N ASN A 384 -8.19 16.50 -1.39
CA ASN A 384 -8.69 17.83 -1.06
C ASN A 384 -10.15 17.99 -1.53
N GLN A 385 -10.44 17.60 -2.78
CA GLN A 385 -11.79 17.62 -3.34
C GLN A 385 -12.74 16.71 -2.55
N TRP A 386 -12.28 15.51 -2.20
CA TRP A 386 -13.06 14.59 -1.38
C TRP A 386 -13.42 15.21 -0.02
N SER A 387 -12.43 15.79 0.68
CA SER A 387 -12.65 16.41 1.99
C SER A 387 -13.59 17.60 1.94
N ASP A 388 -13.54 18.41 0.88
CA ASP A 388 -14.44 19.55 0.71
C ASP A 388 -15.89 19.15 0.48
N LEU A 389 -16.11 18.03 -0.24
CA LEU A 389 -17.43 17.46 -0.49
C LEU A 389 -18.03 16.82 0.76
N HIS A 390 -17.21 16.15 1.58
CA HIS A 390 -17.66 15.34 2.72
C HIS A 390 -17.44 16.01 4.09
N LYS A 391 -17.02 17.29 4.14
CA LYS A 391 -16.75 18.01 5.40
C LYS A 391 -17.94 18.13 6.36
N SER A 392 -19.16 18.00 5.84
CA SER A 392 -20.39 18.03 6.64
C SER A 392 -20.82 16.63 7.11
N ASP A 393 -20.16 15.56 6.66
CA ASP A 393 -20.51 14.20 7.02
C ASP A 393 -19.99 13.83 8.40
N ALA A 394 -20.88 13.33 9.26
CA ALA A 394 -20.53 13.00 10.65
C ALA A 394 -19.44 11.92 10.76
N ASN A 395 -19.39 10.97 9.82
CA ASN A 395 -18.46 9.84 9.81
C ASN A 395 -17.16 10.10 9.01
N ALA A 396 -16.98 11.26 8.38
CA ALA A 396 -15.79 11.54 7.57
C ALA A 396 -14.49 11.41 8.40
N CYS A 397 -14.48 11.91 9.64
CA CYS A 397 -13.32 11.82 10.52
C CYS A 397 -12.99 10.38 10.94
N GLU A 398 -13.99 9.51 11.11
CA GLU A 398 -13.79 8.09 11.39
C GLU A 398 -13.13 7.40 10.19
N GLN A 399 -13.72 7.58 8.99
CA GLN A 399 -13.21 6.97 7.76
C GLN A 399 -11.76 7.38 7.48
N LEU A 400 -11.45 8.68 7.63
CA LEU A 400 -10.09 9.19 7.46
C LEU A 400 -9.13 8.66 8.52
N TYR A 401 -9.54 8.59 9.80
CA TYR A 401 -8.66 8.07 10.84
C TYR A 401 -8.35 6.58 10.66
N ASP A 402 -9.35 5.78 10.28
CA ASP A 402 -9.15 4.37 9.95
C ASP A 402 -8.24 4.20 8.74
N LEU A 403 -8.38 5.05 7.73
CA LEU A 403 -7.50 5.07 6.56
C LEU A 403 -6.06 5.43 6.95
N ILE A 404 -5.86 6.45 7.79
CA ILE A 404 -4.54 6.86 8.31
C ILE A 404 -3.83 5.67 8.98
N LYS A 405 -4.50 4.99 9.92
CA LYS A 405 -3.91 3.85 10.63
C LYS A 405 -3.53 2.73 9.67
N ARG A 406 -4.45 2.36 8.76
CA ARG A 406 -4.23 1.25 7.82
C ARG A 406 -3.11 1.54 6.84
N TYR A 407 -3.11 2.73 6.24
CA TYR A 407 -2.05 3.14 5.32
C TYR A 407 -0.70 3.17 6.02
N HIS A 408 -0.62 3.84 7.17
CA HIS A 408 0.62 3.95 7.94
C HIS A 408 1.18 2.55 8.28
N ASP A 409 0.35 1.64 8.77
CA ASP A 409 0.79 0.29 9.14
C ASP A 409 1.23 -0.55 7.94
N LEU A 410 0.57 -0.43 6.78
CA LEU A 410 0.99 -1.11 5.55
C LEU A 410 2.28 -0.50 4.99
N ALA A 411 2.32 0.82 4.84
CA ALA A 411 3.44 1.55 4.25
C ALA A 411 4.70 1.35 5.09
N LEU A 412 4.62 1.48 6.42
CA LEU A 412 5.79 1.29 7.29
C LEU A 412 6.37 -0.12 7.19
N ARG A 413 5.53 -1.15 7.05
CA ARG A 413 5.99 -2.55 6.87
C ARG A 413 6.76 -2.75 5.57
N GLN A 414 6.40 -2.04 4.51
CA GLN A 414 7.02 -2.19 3.18
C GLN A 414 8.18 -1.23 2.94
N TYR A 415 8.10 -0.02 3.50
CA TYR A 415 9.05 1.06 3.24
C TYR A 415 10.18 1.13 4.26
N LEU A 416 10.16 0.31 5.31
CA LEU A 416 11.21 0.30 6.33
C LEU A 416 12.60 0.10 5.69
N GLY A 417 13.48 1.08 5.88
CA GLY A 417 14.82 1.08 5.31
C GLY A 417 14.95 1.76 3.96
N ASN A 418 13.86 2.25 3.37
CA ASN A 418 13.85 3.12 2.20
C ASN A 418 13.46 4.57 2.62
N PRO A 419 14.44 5.48 2.70
CA PRO A 419 14.20 6.87 3.12
C PRO A 419 13.27 7.67 2.21
N GLU A 420 13.26 7.39 0.91
CA GLU A 420 12.38 8.07 -0.06
C GLU A 420 10.93 7.65 0.18
N ALA A 421 10.68 6.35 0.23
CA ALA A 421 9.33 5.83 0.43
C ALA A 421 8.76 6.18 1.82
N LEU A 422 9.61 6.21 2.87
CA LEU A 422 9.20 6.71 4.19
C LEU A 422 8.84 8.20 4.15
N SER A 423 9.57 9.01 3.38
CA SER A 423 9.25 10.44 3.21
C SER A 423 7.89 10.64 2.56
N VAL A 424 7.57 9.86 1.51
CA VAL A 424 6.23 9.85 0.88
C VAL A 424 5.16 9.36 1.83
N CYS A 425 5.44 8.34 2.65
CA CYS A 425 4.51 7.87 3.68
C CYS A 425 4.16 8.96 4.68
N TYR A 426 5.16 9.64 5.24
CA TYR A 426 4.93 10.74 6.19
C TYR A 426 4.17 11.90 5.54
N LEU A 427 4.52 12.26 4.30
CA LEU A 427 3.80 13.28 3.53
C LEU A 427 2.31 12.92 3.34
N THR A 428 2.04 11.68 2.96
CA THR A 428 0.68 11.15 2.71
C THR A 428 -0.16 11.11 3.99
N VAL A 429 0.42 10.70 5.12
CA VAL A 429 -0.28 10.72 6.42
C VAL A 429 -0.62 12.15 6.85
N LEU A 430 0.25 13.13 6.58
CA LEU A 430 -0.01 14.54 6.89
C LEU A 430 -1.17 15.11 6.04
N GLU A 431 -1.27 14.72 4.77
CA GLU A 431 -2.39 15.12 3.88
C GLU A 431 -3.73 14.50 4.30
N LEU A 432 -3.74 13.20 4.66
CA LEU A 432 -4.93 12.58 5.23
C LEU A 432 -5.37 13.28 6.52
N TRP A 433 -4.41 13.62 7.39
CA TRP A 433 -4.73 14.30 8.64
C TRP A 433 -5.22 15.73 8.41
N LYS A 434 -4.64 16.47 7.45
CA LYS A 434 -5.17 17.78 7.01
C LYS A 434 -6.63 17.66 6.58
N ALA A 435 -6.98 16.68 5.76
CA ALA A 435 -8.37 16.45 5.34
C ALA A 435 -9.28 16.21 6.56
N LEU A 436 -8.79 15.45 7.54
CA LEU A 436 -9.50 15.18 8.78
C LEU A 436 -9.73 16.45 9.60
N ASP A 437 -8.71 17.30 9.79
CA ASP A 437 -8.85 18.58 10.52
C ASP A 437 -9.80 19.54 9.79
N VAL A 438 -9.82 19.55 8.45
CA VAL A 438 -10.83 20.32 7.67
C VAL A 438 -12.25 19.86 7.99
N CYS A 439 -12.53 18.55 7.97
CA CYS A 439 -13.86 18.04 8.32
C CYS A 439 -14.20 18.33 9.79
N ALA A 440 -13.27 18.09 10.72
CA ALA A 440 -13.49 18.26 12.15
C ALA A 440 -13.74 19.73 12.53
N THR A 441 -12.96 20.66 11.98
CA THR A 441 -13.14 22.10 12.23
C THR A 441 -14.37 22.68 11.54
N HIS A 442 -14.86 22.05 10.47
CA HIS A 442 -16.15 22.40 9.89
C HIS A 442 -17.32 21.98 10.79
N LEU A 443 -17.29 20.75 11.33
CA LEU A 443 -18.32 20.23 12.23
C LEU A 443 -18.30 20.90 13.61
N TYR A 444 -17.10 21.19 14.13
CA TYR A 444 -16.90 21.81 15.43
C TYR A 444 -15.95 23.02 15.32
N PRO A 445 -16.47 24.22 14.95
CA PRO A 445 -15.65 25.41 14.74
C PRO A 445 -14.76 25.80 15.93
N LEU A 446 -15.17 25.48 17.16
CA LEU A 446 -14.36 25.62 18.38
C LEU A 446 -12.96 25.01 18.26
N LEU A 447 -12.79 23.92 17.50
CA LEU A 447 -11.50 23.26 17.32
C LEU A 447 -10.46 24.19 16.69
N ALA A 448 -10.89 25.13 15.83
CA ALA A 448 -10.01 26.07 15.15
C ALA A 448 -9.29 27.04 16.10
N ASP A 449 -9.82 27.24 17.32
CA ASP A 449 -9.23 28.13 18.32
C ASP A 449 -7.98 27.54 18.98
N TYR A 450 -7.82 26.21 18.92
CA TYR A 450 -6.74 25.49 19.59
C TYR A 450 -5.58 25.20 18.65
N ARG A 451 -4.37 25.45 19.14
CA ARG A 451 -3.12 25.09 18.46
C ARG A 451 -2.97 23.57 18.39
N LEU A 452 -2.37 23.07 17.32
CA LEU A 452 -2.07 21.64 17.15
C LEU A 452 -0.73 21.28 17.80
N TYR A 453 0.18 22.27 17.88
CA TYR A 453 1.57 22.11 18.32
C TYR A 453 2.31 21.05 17.49
N LEU A 454 2.10 21.09 16.18
CA LEU A 454 2.80 20.28 15.19
C LEU A 454 3.74 21.20 14.39
N SER A 455 5.01 21.25 14.78
CA SER A 455 6.02 21.98 14.00
C SER A 455 6.40 21.16 12.77
N MET A 456 6.20 21.73 11.58
CA MET A 456 6.60 21.10 10.31
C MET A 456 8.12 21.14 10.06
N ALA A 457 8.93 21.58 11.02
CA ALA A 457 10.39 21.70 10.87
C ALA A 457 11.07 20.36 10.52
N PHE A 458 10.51 19.22 10.93
CA PHE A 458 11.05 17.90 10.58
C PHE A 458 10.93 17.55 9.10
N ALA A 459 9.97 18.16 8.38
CA ALA A 459 9.71 17.88 6.97
C ALA A 459 10.84 18.39 6.06
N GLN A 460 11.75 19.24 6.57
CA GLN A 460 12.98 19.60 5.87
C GLN A 460 13.87 18.39 5.53
N ASN A 461 13.67 17.27 6.23
CA ASN A 461 14.46 16.06 6.03
C ASN A 461 13.85 15.10 5.02
N PHE A 462 12.60 15.32 4.58
CA PHE A 462 11.96 14.47 3.59
C PHE A 462 12.76 14.44 2.29
N LEU A 463 12.89 13.24 1.72
CA LEU A 463 13.45 13.01 0.40
C LEU A 463 12.33 13.01 -0.63
N LEU A 464 12.19 14.11 -1.37
CA LEU A 464 11.11 14.35 -2.33
C LEU A 464 11.73 14.65 -3.71
N PRO A 465 11.89 13.63 -4.57
CA PRO A 465 12.56 13.78 -5.86
C PRO A 465 11.83 14.67 -6.87
N SER A 466 10.51 14.80 -6.77
CA SER A 466 9.69 15.50 -7.77
C SER A 466 9.20 16.87 -7.30
N GLU A 467 8.99 17.77 -8.26
CA GLU A 467 8.37 19.07 -7.99
C GLU A 467 6.95 18.91 -7.43
N ALA A 468 6.19 17.93 -7.92
CA ALA A 468 4.82 17.66 -7.45
C ALA A 468 4.77 17.30 -5.96
N GLU A 469 5.72 16.49 -5.46
CA GLU A 469 5.84 16.19 -4.03
C GLU A 469 6.24 17.43 -3.22
N MET A 470 7.14 18.26 -3.74
CA MET A 470 7.55 19.50 -3.10
C MET A 470 6.39 20.52 -3.03
N GLN A 471 5.52 20.56 -4.04
CA GLN A 471 4.29 21.35 -4.04
C GLN A 471 3.30 20.85 -2.96
N ARG A 472 3.13 19.52 -2.83
CA ARG A 472 2.33 18.91 -1.75
C ARG A 472 2.85 19.31 -0.37
N LEU A 473 4.17 19.24 -0.16
CA LEU A 473 4.80 19.66 1.09
C LEU A 473 4.55 21.16 1.39
N LEU A 474 4.73 22.03 0.39
CA LEU A 474 4.46 23.47 0.55
C LEU A 474 3.00 23.75 0.93
N ALA A 475 2.05 23.02 0.32
CA ALA A 475 0.63 23.15 0.63
C ALA A 475 0.32 22.74 2.08
N LEU A 476 0.96 21.68 2.59
CA LEU A 476 0.86 21.27 3.99
C LEU A 476 1.44 22.32 4.94
N GLU A 477 2.67 22.77 4.69
CA GLU A 477 3.32 23.79 5.53
C GLU A 477 2.49 25.08 5.60
N THR A 478 1.92 25.50 4.46
CA THR A 478 1.02 26.64 4.38
C THR A 478 -0.24 26.41 5.22
N TYR A 479 -0.86 25.23 5.10
CA TYR A 479 -2.04 24.87 5.87
C TYR A 479 -1.77 24.88 7.38
N PHE A 480 -0.75 24.16 7.84
CA PHE A 480 -0.41 24.06 9.26
C PHE A 480 0.00 25.41 9.84
N SER A 481 0.78 26.22 9.11
CA SER A 481 1.16 27.57 9.55
C SER A 481 -0.06 28.48 9.67
N SER A 482 -0.96 28.46 8.67
CA SER A 482 -2.23 29.21 8.72
C SER A 482 -3.13 28.75 9.87
N ARG A 483 -3.17 27.44 10.12
CA ARG A 483 -3.95 26.82 11.20
C ARG A 483 -3.43 27.21 12.58
N GLU A 484 -2.12 27.23 12.78
CA GLU A 484 -1.46 27.68 14.02
C GLU A 484 -1.62 29.18 14.25
N ASN A 485 -1.51 30.01 13.20
CA ASN A 485 -1.64 31.46 13.30
C ASN A 485 -3.06 31.93 13.65
N ARG A 486 -4.09 31.18 13.24
CA ARG A 486 -5.49 31.46 13.61
C ARG A 486 -5.82 31.04 15.04
N ALA A 487 -5.09 30.07 15.59
CA ALA A 487 -5.34 29.54 16.92
C ALA A 487 -4.72 30.41 18.03
N HIS A 488 -5.52 30.71 19.04
CA HIS A 488 -5.13 31.56 20.17
C HIS A 488 -5.02 30.78 21.50
N LEU A 489 -5.51 29.54 21.55
CA LEU A 489 -5.45 28.68 22.73
C LEU A 489 -4.36 27.60 22.59
N PRO A 490 -3.64 27.25 23.68
CA PRO A 490 -2.66 26.17 23.67
C PRO A 490 -3.26 24.79 23.35
N SER A 491 -2.49 23.95 22.66
CA SER A 491 -2.84 22.55 22.33
C SER A 491 -3.21 21.69 23.54
N ALA A 492 -2.60 21.96 24.70
CA ALA A 492 -2.92 21.24 25.93
C ALA A 492 -4.42 21.33 26.26
N ARG A 493 -5.07 22.46 25.96
CA ARG A 493 -6.48 22.73 26.29
C ARG A 493 -7.49 21.98 25.41
N CYS A 494 -7.09 21.42 24.27
CA CYS A 494 -7.96 20.50 23.50
C CYS A 494 -7.57 19.02 23.64
N SER A 495 -6.46 18.72 24.31
CA SER A 495 -5.91 17.36 24.41
C SER A 495 -5.94 16.77 25.82
N HIS A 496 -5.46 17.49 26.84
CA HIS A 496 -5.25 16.89 28.17
C HIS A 496 -5.33 17.84 29.38
N ALA A 497 -5.37 19.15 29.20
CA ALA A 497 -5.52 20.10 30.29
C ALA A 497 -7.00 20.36 30.59
N ILE A 498 -7.41 20.17 31.85
CA ILE A 498 -8.76 20.48 32.32
C ILE A 498 -8.75 21.89 32.91
N THR A 499 -9.15 22.87 32.10
CA THR A 499 -9.21 24.30 32.47
C THR A 499 -10.54 24.90 32.00
N ALA A 500 -10.90 26.10 32.48
CA ALA A 500 -12.17 26.73 32.12
C ALA A 500 -12.35 26.97 30.60
N ASP A 501 -11.24 27.06 29.87
CA ASP A 501 -11.19 27.31 28.43
C ASP A 501 -10.76 26.07 27.61
N CYS A 502 -10.73 24.89 28.24
CA CYS A 502 -10.51 23.64 27.52
C CYS A 502 -11.72 23.29 26.63
N PHE A 503 -11.46 22.49 25.58
CA PHE A 503 -12.48 22.17 24.57
C PHE A 503 -13.74 21.56 25.20
N SER A 504 -13.57 20.62 26.13
CA SER A 504 -14.68 19.95 26.80
C SER A 504 -15.59 20.92 27.56
N VAL A 505 -15.02 21.92 28.22
CA VAL A 505 -15.78 22.92 29.01
C VAL A 505 -16.46 23.92 28.08
N ARG A 506 -15.74 24.46 27.09
CA ARG A 506 -16.33 25.39 26.11
C ARG A 506 -17.42 24.75 25.26
N TYR A 507 -17.27 23.46 24.94
CA TYR A 507 -18.29 22.69 24.25
C TYR A 507 -19.55 22.55 25.12
N ASP A 508 -19.41 22.16 26.39
CA ASP A 508 -20.54 22.11 27.33
C ASP A 508 -21.23 23.47 27.47
N ASP A 509 -20.47 24.57 27.51
CA ASP A 509 -21.03 25.94 27.60
C ASP A 509 -21.82 26.35 26.35
N GLN A 510 -21.44 25.87 25.17
CA GLN A 510 -22.07 26.24 23.90
C GLN A 510 -23.21 25.31 23.49
N TYR A 511 -23.17 24.04 23.90
CA TYR A 511 -24.10 23.00 23.44
C TYR A 511 -24.91 22.43 24.62
N PRO A 512 -26.23 22.70 24.71
CA PRO A 512 -27.05 22.38 25.89
C PRO A 512 -27.22 20.89 26.21
N ASN A 513 -26.91 19.98 25.29
CA ASN A 513 -27.18 18.56 25.45
C ASN A 513 -26.40 17.90 26.61
N LEU A 514 -25.19 18.40 26.91
CA LEU A 514 -24.38 17.92 28.03
C LEU A 514 -24.83 18.52 29.36
N GLN A 515 -25.32 19.75 29.37
CA GLN A 515 -25.88 20.40 30.57
C GLN A 515 -27.10 19.63 31.10
N VAL A 516 -27.98 19.16 30.19
CA VAL A 516 -29.13 18.29 30.56
C VAL A 516 -28.66 16.96 31.17
N LEU A 517 -27.55 16.40 30.67
CA LEU A 517 -26.98 15.18 31.24
C LEU A 517 -26.39 15.43 32.63
N LEU A 518 -25.67 16.55 32.81
CA LEU A 518 -25.13 16.97 34.10
C LEU A 518 -26.26 17.13 35.13
N GLU A 519 -27.32 17.87 34.80
CA GLU A 519 -28.48 18.07 35.67
C GLU A 519 -29.14 16.73 36.04
N LYS A 520 -29.31 15.83 35.07
CA LYS A 520 -29.87 14.49 35.32
C LYS A 520 -29.04 13.70 36.33
N ILE A 521 -27.72 13.74 36.21
CA ILE A 521 -26.81 13.05 37.14
C ILE A 521 -26.89 13.69 38.53
N GLU A 522 -26.93 15.01 38.62
CA GLU A 522 -27.03 15.73 39.90
C GLU A 522 -28.36 15.48 40.61
N VAL A 523 -29.48 15.45 39.87
CA VAL A 523 -30.80 15.13 40.43
C VAL A 523 -30.82 13.70 40.99
N GLN A 524 -30.31 12.72 40.23
CA GLN A 524 -30.23 11.34 40.71
C GLN A 524 -29.31 11.23 41.94
N ALA A 525 -28.14 11.86 41.91
CA ALA A 525 -27.21 11.87 43.04
C ALA A 525 -27.80 12.54 44.28
N ALA A 526 -28.57 13.62 44.12
CA ALA A 526 -29.26 14.30 45.21
C ALA A 526 -30.34 13.41 45.86
N GLN A 527 -31.10 12.66 45.04
CA GLN A 527 -32.10 11.69 45.52
C GLN A 527 -31.42 10.55 46.30
N GLU A 528 -30.35 9.98 45.77
CA GLU A 528 -29.58 8.92 46.43
C GLU A 528 -28.97 9.40 47.77
N LYS A 529 -28.45 10.64 47.79
CA LYS A 529 -27.93 11.28 49.01
C LYS A 529 -29.03 11.50 50.04
N ALA A 530 -30.21 11.98 49.63
CA ALA A 530 -31.35 12.19 50.53
C ALA A 530 -31.82 10.86 51.15
N ALA A 531 -31.99 9.82 50.33
CA ALA A 531 -32.32 8.47 50.80
C ALA A 531 -31.28 7.91 51.77
N LYS A 532 -29.99 8.18 51.54
CA LYS A 532 -28.92 7.76 52.46
C LYS A 532 -28.96 8.50 53.80
N LEU A 533 -29.33 9.79 53.81
CA LEU A 533 -29.49 10.55 55.05
C LEU A 533 -30.71 10.08 55.86
N GLU A 534 -31.80 9.72 55.19
CA GLU A 534 -32.96 9.09 55.84
C GLU A 534 -32.61 7.72 56.44
N GLU A 535 -31.87 6.90 55.69
CA GLU A 535 -31.33 5.63 56.18
C GLU A 535 -30.48 5.84 57.44
N LEU A 536 -29.59 6.84 57.43
CA LEU A 536 -28.74 7.20 58.57
C LEU A 536 -29.57 7.65 59.78
N ALA A 537 -30.58 8.49 59.58
CA ALA A 537 -31.46 8.96 60.65
C ALA A 537 -32.24 7.81 61.29
N ARG A 538 -32.75 6.88 60.48
CA ARG A 538 -33.42 5.66 60.95
C ARG A 538 -32.48 4.79 61.76
N LEU A 539 -31.27 4.53 61.27
CA LEU A 539 -30.28 3.71 61.96
C LEU A 539 -29.76 4.36 63.25
N LYS A 540 -29.63 5.70 63.30
CA LYS A 540 -29.31 6.43 64.53
C LYS A 540 -30.41 6.34 65.57
N SER A 541 -31.67 6.50 65.17
CA SER A 541 -32.82 6.36 66.06
C SER A 541 -32.88 4.95 66.66
N GLU A 542 -32.63 3.93 65.83
CA GLU A 542 -32.56 2.54 66.29
C GLU A 542 -31.37 2.29 67.23
N TYR A 543 -30.21 2.87 66.94
CA TYR A 543 -29.04 2.81 67.83
C TYR A 543 -29.34 3.44 69.20
N GLU A 544 -29.93 4.63 69.22
CA GLU A 544 -30.33 5.32 70.46
C GLU A 544 -31.38 4.53 71.24
N ARG A 545 -32.36 3.94 70.55
CA ARG A 545 -33.36 3.04 71.16
C ARG A 545 -32.69 1.82 71.82
N LEU A 546 -31.80 1.13 71.10
CA LEU A 546 -31.07 -0.02 71.63
C LEU A 546 -30.15 0.35 72.79
N MET A 547 -29.49 1.51 72.73
CA MET A 547 -28.64 2.01 73.81
C MET A 547 -29.43 2.44 75.04
N THR A 548 -30.66 2.95 74.87
CA THR A 548 -31.58 3.24 75.97
C THR A 548 -32.03 1.95 76.64
N LEU A 549 -32.49 0.96 75.87
CA LEU A 549 -32.83 -0.38 76.38
C LEU A 549 -31.65 -1.04 77.10
N HIS A 550 -30.43 -0.88 76.59
CA HIS A 550 -29.22 -1.36 77.25
C HIS A 550 -28.95 -0.68 78.61
N ARG A 551 -29.23 0.62 78.74
CA ARG A 551 -29.09 1.34 80.02
C ARG A 551 -30.15 0.90 81.03
N ASP A 552 -31.37 0.70 80.58
CA ASP A 552 -32.54 0.42 81.43
C ASP A 552 -32.69 -1.07 81.80
N THR A 553 -31.96 -1.96 81.13
CA THR A 553 -31.94 -3.40 81.43
C THR A 553 -30.72 -3.75 82.28
N PHE A 554 -30.85 -4.69 83.23
CA PHE A 554 -29.74 -5.19 84.05
C PHE A 554 -29.12 -6.46 83.45
N CYS A 555 -27.87 -6.76 83.80
CA CYS A 555 -27.28 -8.04 83.42
C CYS A 555 -27.93 -9.15 84.23
N GLU A 556 -28.34 -10.22 83.56
CA GLU A 556 -28.80 -11.44 84.20
C GLU A 556 -27.61 -12.36 84.46
N TYR A 557 -27.48 -12.77 85.72
CA TYR A 557 -26.47 -13.71 86.17
C TYR A 557 -27.19 -14.94 86.69
N TYR A 558 -26.60 -16.11 86.48
CA TYR A 558 -27.04 -17.36 87.06
C TYR A 558 -25.88 -17.97 87.84
N GLU A 559 -26.20 -18.68 88.92
CA GLU A 559 -25.19 -19.49 89.60
C GLU A 559 -24.84 -20.69 88.74
N TYR A 560 -23.56 -20.76 88.37
CA TYR A 560 -22.99 -21.92 87.73
C TYR A 560 -22.22 -22.70 88.79
N VAL A 561 -22.58 -23.97 88.97
CA VAL A 561 -21.89 -24.85 89.92
C VAL A 561 -20.58 -25.30 89.26
N LEU A 562 -19.45 -24.87 89.82
CA LEU A 562 -18.11 -25.32 89.42
C LEU A 562 -17.83 -26.72 89.95
N GLU A 563 -18.25 -26.99 91.17
CA GLU A 563 -18.08 -28.27 91.85
C GLU A 563 -19.24 -28.51 92.82
N GLU A 564 -19.95 -29.63 92.65
CA GLU A 564 -21.06 -30.01 93.51
C GLU A 564 -20.57 -30.41 94.91
N ALA A 565 -21.42 -30.26 95.92
CA ALA A 565 -21.08 -30.66 97.29
C ALA A 565 -20.72 -32.15 97.32
N ASN A 566 -19.57 -32.47 97.92
CA ASN A 566 -19.06 -33.83 98.04
C ASN A 566 -18.58 -34.11 99.49
N GLU A 567 -18.13 -35.32 99.77
CA GLU A 567 -17.74 -35.73 101.13
C GLU A 567 -16.64 -34.87 101.78
N TRP A 568 -15.82 -34.19 100.97
CA TRP A 568 -14.71 -33.35 101.42
C TRP A 568 -15.06 -31.85 101.43
N MET A 569 -16.11 -31.45 100.71
CA MET A 569 -16.63 -30.08 100.64
C MET A 569 -18.16 -30.08 100.77
N PRO A 570 -18.69 -29.82 101.99
CA PRO A 570 -20.12 -29.94 102.29
C PRO A 570 -20.99 -28.84 101.65
N GLN A 571 -20.40 -27.89 100.91
CA GLN A 571 -21.09 -26.83 100.18
C GLN A 571 -20.57 -26.79 98.75
N ALA A 572 -21.49 -26.70 97.78
CA ALA A 572 -21.14 -26.59 96.37
C ALA A 572 -20.39 -25.26 96.11
N VAL A 573 -19.34 -25.30 95.29
CA VAL A 573 -18.66 -24.09 94.84
C VAL A 573 -19.44 -23.56 93.65
N THR A 574 -20.15 -22.46 93.86
CA THR A 574 -20.83 -21.73 92.79
C THR A 574 -20.02 -20.51 92.40
N GLU A 575 -20.03 -20.18 91.10
CA GLU A 575 -19.62 -18.88 90.61
C GLU A 575 -20.77 -18.21 89.88
N GLN A 576 -20.84 -16.87 89.98
CA GLN A 576 -21.81 -16.07 89.25
C GLN A 576 -21.34 -15.96 87.79
N ARG A 577 -22.00 -16.67 86.85
CA ARG A 577 -21.77 -16.50 85.42
C ARG A 577 -22.85 -15.62 84.80
N GLN A 578 -22.44 -14.78 83.84
CA GLN A 578 -23.38 -14.00 83.07
C GLN A 578 -24.15 -14.90 82.09
N SER A 579 -25.48 -14.70 82.00
CA SER A 579 -26.32 -15.44 81.05
C SER A 579 -25.88 -15.24 79.60
N TYR A 580 -25.76 -16.33 78.84
CA TYR A 580 -25.46 -16.29 77.41
C TYR A 580 -26.60 -15.66 76.59
N SER A 581 -27.82 -15.62 77.14
CA SER A 581 -29.00 -14.97 76.57
C SER A 581 -29.28 -13.62 77.22
N CYS A 582 -28.28 -13.00 77.87
CA CYS A 582 -28.47 -11.72 78.55
C CYS A 582 -28.95 -10.63 77.57
N GLN A 583 -30.20 -10.21 77.74
CA GLN A 583 -30.87 -9.24 76.87
C GLN A 583 -30.14 -7.88 76.84
N LYS A 584 -29.58 -7.44 77.97
CA LYS A 584 -28.73 -6.24 78.06
C LYS A 584 -27.51 -6.33 77.13
N CYS A 585 -26.79 -7.46 77.14
CA CYS A 585 -25.63 -7.66 76.26
C CYS A 585 -26.04 -7.83 74.80
N GLU A 586 -27.19 -8.47 74.54
CA GLU A 586 -27.75 -8.59 73.20
C GLU A 586 -28.06 -7.22 72.59
N TYR A 587 -28.67 -6.28 73.34
CA TYR A 587 -28.92 -4.92 72.86
C TYR A 587 -27.62 -4.18 72.52
N LYS A 588 -26.58 -4.31 73.35
CA LYS A 588 -25.25 -3.74 73.06
C LYS A 588 -24.63 -4.35 71.81
N SER A 589 -24.76 -5.67 71.64
CA SER A 589 -24.25 -6.38 70.45
C SER A 589 -25.01 -5.97 69.19
N LYS A 590 -26.34 -5.87 69.23
CA LYS A 590 -27.17 -5.38 68.13
C LYS A 590 -26.82 -3.94 67.75
N ALA A 591 -26.68 -3.05 68.74
CA ALA A 591 -26.28 -1.67 68.53
C ALA A 591 -24.87 -1.56 67.90
N ALA A 592 -23.91 -2.37 68.37
CA ALA A 592 -22.57 -2.45 67.79
C ALA A 592 -22.56 -3.07 66.38
N GLY A 593 -23.55 -3.89 66.05
CA GLY A 593 -23.74 -4.49 64.73
C GLY A 593 -24.37 -3.57 63.70
N LEU A 594 -24.98 -2.44 64.11
CA LEU A 594 -25.55 -1.46 63.18
C LEU A 594 -24.45 -0.74 62.41
N LYS A 595 -24.52 -0.88 61.09
CA LYS A 595 -23.57 -0.30 60.15
C LYS A 595 -24.30 0.38 59.00
N ILE A 596 -23.62 1.33 58.37
CA ILE A 596 -24.08 2.01 57.16
C ILE A 596 -22.98 2.03 56.12
N ASP A 597 -23.36 1.80 54.86
CA ASP A 597 -22.48 2.00 53.72
C ASP A 597 -22.48 3.46 53.30
N ILE A 598 -21.29 3.97 52.99
CA ILE A 598 -21.12 5.36 52.55
C ILE A 598 -21.77 5.58 51.18
N HIS A 599 -22.37 6.74 51.01
CA HIS A 599 -22.68 7.31 49.70
C HIS A 599 -21.56 8.27 49.33
N GLU A 600 -21.08 8.19 48.09
CA GLU A 600 -20.06 9.09 47.56
C GLU A 600 -20.66 9.80 46.35
N TRP A 601 -20.56 11.13 46.31
CA TRP A 601 -21.06 11.92 45.19
C TRP A 601 -20.37 11.48 43.89
N PRO A 602 -21.10 11.24 42.79
CA PRO A 602 -20.53 10.63 41.60
C PRO A 602 -19.58 11.55 40.83
N LEU A 603 -19.83 12.87 40.85
CA LEU A 603 -19.05 13.85 40.08
C LEU A 603 -17.96 14.53 40.93
N PRO A 604 -16.87 15.03 40.31
CA PRO A 604 -15.86 15.84 41.01
C PRO A 604 -16.44 17.11 41.66
N VAL A 605 -15.71 17.68 42.63
CA VAL A 605 -16.16 18.89 43.34
C VAL A 605 -16.09 20.16 42.47
N SER A 606 -15.09 20.26 41.59
CA SER A 606 -14.91 21.43 40.73
C SER A 606 -15.85 21.38 39.52
N THR A 607 -16.60 22.45 39.26
CA THR A 607 -17.46 22.60 38.08
C THR A 607 -16.72 22.35 36.77
N THR A 608 -15.46 22.79 36.65
CA THR A 608 -14.63 22.53 35.47
C THR A 608 -14.41 21.04 35.24
N ASN A 609 -14.10 20.30 36.31
CA ASN A 609 -13.91 18.85 36.25
C ASN A 609 -15.24 18.12 36.00
N GLN A 610 -16.35 18.60 36.55
CA GLN A 610 -17.68 18.05 36.28
C GLN A 610 -18.01 18.10 34.78
N LYS A 611 -17.85 19.28 34.16
CA LYS A 611 -18.07 19.47 32.72
C LYS A 611 -17.16 18.59 31.88
N ALA A 612 -15.87 18.49 32.23
CA ALA A 612 -14.94 17.62 31.54
C ALA A 612 -15.35 16.13 31.65
N VAL A 613 -15.76 15.66 32.83
CA VAL A 613 -16.23 14.28 33.03
C VAL A 613 -17.51 14.02 32.22
N VAL A 614 -18.47 14.94 32.22
CA VAL A 614 -19.72 14.82 31.45
C VAL A 614 -19.47 14.82 29.96
N PHE A 615 -18.58 15.69 29.47
CA PHE A 615 -18.14 15.69 28.09
C PHE A 615 -17.51 14.34 27.71
N GLU A 616 -16.59 13.80 28.51
CA GLU A 616 -15.93 12.52 28.18
C GLU A 616 -16.83 11.29 28.30
N MET A 617 -17.96 11.40 29.03
CA MET A 617 -19.01 10.38 28.97
C MET A 617 -19.70 10.33 27.60
N ARG A 618 -19.90 11.48 26.95
CA ARG A 618 -20.57 11.59 25.63
C ARG A 618 -19.88 12.58 24.67
N PRO A 619 -18.59 12.37 24.33
CA PRO A 619 -17.89 13.29 23.46
C PRO A 619 -18.45 13.20 22.05
N PRO A 620 -18.43 14.30 21.28
CA PRO A 620 -18.93 14.30 19.92
C PRO A 620 -18.15 13.30 19.05
N PHE A 621 -18.87 12.60 18.15
CA PHE A 621 -18.31 11.47 17.40
C PHE A 621 -17.04 11.83 16.63
N SER A 622 -17.09 12.83 15.75
CA SER A 622 -15.95 13.24 14.92
C SER A 622 -14.80 13.83 15.76
N PHE A 623 -15.10 14.41 16.94
CA PHE A 623 -14.08 14.92 17.86
C PHE A 623 -13.20 13.80 18.42
N ILE A 624 -13.77 12.63 18.73
CA ILE A 624 -13.02 11.46 19.22
C ILE A 624 -11.93 11.09 18.20
N HIS A 625 -12.34 10.88 16.94
CA HIS A 625 -11.42 10.49 15.86
C HIS A 625 -10.40 11.60 15.56
N TRP A 626 -10.80 12.87 15.64
CA TRP A 626 -9.86 13.99 15.51
C TRP A 626 -8.80 14.00 16.63
N ARG A 627 -9.20 13.84 17.89
CA ARG A 627 -8.26 13.84 19.02
C ARG A 627 -7.32 12.64 18.97
N ASP A 628 -7.88 11.46 18.75
CA ASP A 628 -7.12 10.21 18.71
C ASP A 628 -6.15 10.20 17.51
N SER A 629 -6.58 10.74 16.35
CA SER A 629 -5.72 10.90 15.17
C SER A 629 -4.64 11.96 15.35
N LEU A 630 -4.89 13.06 16.08
CA LEU A 630 -3.85 14.06 16.39
C LEU A 630 -2.75 13.47 17.27
N VAL A 631 -3.11 12.70 18.30
CA VAL A 631 -2.13 11.99 19.13
C VAL A 631 -1.39 10.94 18.30
N PHE A 632 -2.10 10.18 17.47
CA PHE A 632 -1.48 9.22 16.54
C PHE A 632 -0.49 9.90 15.61
N LEU A 633 -0.87 11.00 14.97
CA LEU A 633 -0.02 11.76 14.05
C LEU A 633 1.25 12.20 14.76
N ARG A 634 1.14 12.81 15.93
CA ARG A 634 2.30 13.32 16.69
C ARG A 634 3.23 12.22 17.16
N ILE A 635 2.72 11.04 17.48
CA ILE A 635 3.58 9.92 17.95
C ILE A 635 4.19 9.15 16.79
N ASN A 636 3.51 9.03 15.65
CA ASN A 636 3.98 8.16 14.57
C ASN A 636 4.69 8.90 13.44
N VAL A 637 4.35 10.17 13.16
CA VAL A 637 4.97 10.93 12.07
C VAL A 637 6.22 11.68 12.54
N PRO A 638 6.17 12.68 13.45
CA PRO A 638 7.39 13.30 13.99
C PRO A 638 8.08 12.43 15.05
N GLN A 639 7.58 11.21 15.28
CA GLN A 639 8.04 10.27 16.29
C GLN A 639 8.23 10.91 17.68
N ALA A 640 7.24 11.70 18.09
CA ALA A 640 7.32 12.43 19.35
C ALA A 640 7.07 11.51 20.55
N GLU A 641 7.70 11.83 21.67
CA GLU A 641 7.57 11.11 22.93
C GLU A 641 6.99 12.03 24.03
N TYR A 642 6.28 11.44 24.99
CA TYR A 642 5.71 12.19 26.10
C TYR A 642 6.82 12.69 27.03
N THR A 643 6.87 14.01 27.26
CA THR A 643 7.91 14.64 28.09
C THR A 643 7.87 14.21 29.56
N MET A 644 6.67 13.86 30.07
CA MET A 644 6.44 13.41 31.44
C MET A 644 5.50 12.21 31.49
N GLY A 645 5.59 11.33 30.49
CA GLY A 645 4.73 10.14 30.37
C GLY A 645 4.85 9.25 31.59
N THR A 646 3.95 9.43 32.56
CA THR A 646 3.98 8.69 33.83
C THR A 646 2.99 7.55 33.72
N ARG A 647 3.46 6.32 33.98
CA ARG A 647 2.57 5.16 34.08
C ARG A 647 1.67 5.28 35.30
N ALA A 648 0.41 4.91 35.15
CA ALA A 648 -0.55 4.96 36.25
C ALA A 648 -0.21 3.93 37.33
N ARG A 649 -0.21 4.36 38.60
CA ARG A 649 0.00 3.50 39.78
C ARG A 649 -1.21 2.60 40.08
N ALA A 650 -2.40 3.09 39.75
CA ALA A 650 -3.66 2.40 39.89
C ALA A 650 -4.60 2.86 38.77
N GLN A 651 -5.57 2.01 38.41
CA GLN A 651 -6.45 2.26 37.27
C GLN A 651 -7.92 2.23 37.68
N HIS A 652 -8.53 3.40 37.67
CA HIS A 652 -9.97 3.59 37.83
C HIS A 652 -10.50 4.43 36.65
N PRO A 653 -10.73 3.79 35.47
CA PRO A 653 -11.16 4.50 34.28
C PRO A 653 -12.64 4.86 34.36
N LEU A 654 -12.98 6.04 33.81
CA LEU A 654 -14.36 6.55 33.79
C LEU A 654 -15.34 5.57 33.13
N SER A 655 -14.88 4.81 32.14
CA SER A 655 -15.68 3.79 31.44
C SER A 655 -16.15 2.64 32.34
N THR A 656 -15.54 2.45 33.51
CA THR A 656 -15.87 1.38 34.47
C THR A 656 -16.37 1.91 35.81
N ASP A 657 -16.62 3.23 35.90
CA ASP A 657 -17.16 3.86 37.10
C ASP A 657 -18.60 3.36 37.33
N GLU A 658 -18.85 2.70 38.46
CA GLU A 658 -20.14 2.08 38.77
C GLU A 658 -21.32 3.06 38.76
N LYS A 659 -21.06 4.35 39.05
CA LYS A 659 -22.12 5.37 39.14
C LYS A 659 -22.28 6.13 37.82
N LEU A 660 -21.22 6.25 37.04
CA LEU A 660 -21.21 7.07 35.82
C LEU A 660 -21.28 6.25 34.53
N ALA A 661 -20.83 4.99 34.51
CA ALA A 661 -20.75 4.17 33.30
C ALA A 661 -22.09 3.97 32.60
N GLY A 662 -23.20 3.91 33.36
CA GLY A 662 -24.55 3.79 32.80
C GLY A 662 -25.00 5.02 31.98
N PHE A 663 -24.34 6.17 32.13
CA PHE A 663 -24.63 7.39 31.38
C PHE A 663 -23.77 7.56 30.14
N ALA A 664 -22.62 6.89 30.08
CA ALA A 664 -21.65 7.03 29.01
C ALA A 664 -22.10 6.34 27.71
N THR A 665 -21.70 6.88 26.56
CA THR A 665 -21.96 6.29 25.24
C THR A 665 -20.64 6.02 24.51
N GLY A 666 -20.55 4.89 23.81
CA GLY A 666 -19.35 4.47 23.06
C GLY A 666 -18.31 3.76 23.93
N GLN A 667 -17.90 2.55 23.55
CA GLN A 667 -16.86 1.77 24.24
C GLN A 667 -15.56 1.76 23.44
N HIS A 668 -14.43 1.74 24.16
CA HIS A 668 -13.04 1.70 23.66
C HIS A 668 -12.61 2.92 22.82
N ARG A 669 -11.89 3.84 23.47
CA ARG A 669 -11.25 5.00 22.86
C ARG A 669 -9.80 5.04 23.28
N ARG A 670 -8.93 5.60 22.44
CA ARG A 670 -7.52 5.75 22.80
C ARG A 670 -7.34 6.73 23.96
N ILE A 671 -7.98 7.90 23.84
CA ILE A 671 -7.88 8.98 24.83
C ILE A 671 -9.15 9.04 25.68
N GLY A 672 -8.99 8.90 27.00
CA GLY A 672 -10.08 8.99 27.98
C GLY A 672 -9.63 9.46 29.35
N LEU A 673 -10.52 9.42 30.34
CA LEU A 673 -10.23 9.83 31.73
C LEU A 673 -9.92 8.63 32.63
N LEU A 674 -8.84 8.76 33.40
CA LEU A 674 -8.39 7.78 34.39
C LEU A 674 -8.13 8.47 35.73
N SER A 675 -8.56 7.86 36.82
CA SER A 675 -8.11 8.22 38.16
C SER A 675 -7.17 7.18 38.74
N GLU A 676 -6.13 7.65 39.45
CA GLU A 676 -5.30 6.80 40.31
C GLU A 676 -5.90 6.64 41.72
N ASP A 677 -6.82 7.51 42.09
CA ASP A 677 -7.44 7.50 43.41
C ASP A 677 -8.60 6.50 43.41
N LYS A 678 -8.65 5.66 44.43
CA LYS A 678 -9.67 4.62 44.55
C LYS A 678 -11.00 5.25 44.97
N PRO A 679 -12.14 4.90 44.34
CA PRO A 679 -13.43 5.40 44.80
C PRO A 679 -13.68 4.94 46.23
N HIS A 680 -14.29 5.81 47.05
CA HIS A 680 -14.49 5.53 48.46
C HIS A 680 -15.26 4.22 48.69
N THR A 681 -16.22 3.91 47.81
CA THR A 681 -17.03 2.68 47.83
C THR A 681 -16.22 1.38 47.69
N ARG A 682 -15.00 1.45 47.15
CA ARG A 682 -14.10 0.30 47.02
C ARG A 682 -12.99 0.27 48.08
N THR A 683 -12.99 1.17 49.06
CA THR A 683 -12.02 1.16 50.15
C THR A 683 -12.47 0.27 51.32
N HIS A 684 -11.56 -0.10 52.23
CA HIS A 684 -11.91 -0.82 53.46
C HIS A 684 -12.80 0.01 54.41
N ARG A 685 -12.97 1.31 54.13
CA ARG A 685 -13.79 2.26 54.90
C ARG A 685 -15.19 2.46 54.29
N LYS A 686 -15.59 1.63 53.31
CA LYS A 686 -16.89 1.73 52.63
C LYS A 686 -18.09 1.54 53.57
N THR A 687 -17.89 0.85 54.68
CA THR A 687 -18.92 0.58 55.70
C THR A 687 -18.43 1.11 57.04
N MET A 688 -19.29 1.76 57.80
CA MET A 688 -18.94 2.33 59.09
C MET A 688 -19.97 2.05 60.19
N ASP A 689 -19.49 1.99 61.44
CA ASP A 689 -20.35 1.84 62.61
C ASP A 689 -21.20 3.10 62.81
N ILE A 690 -22.49 2.92 63.12
CA ILE A 690 -23.44 4.02 63.33
C ILE A 690 -23.00 4.95 64.47
N SER A 691 -22.35 4.41 65.49
CA SER A 691 -21.81 5.18 66.62
C SER A 691 -20.80 6.27 66.21
N LYS A 692 -20.16 6.12 65.05
CA LYS A 692 -19.17 7.07 64.49
C LYS A 692 -19.69 7.83 63.27
N ALA A 693 -20.91 7.52 62.82
CA ALA A 693 -21.49 8.03 61.59
C ALA A 693 -22.04 9.45 61.80
N THR A 694 -21.57 10.38 60.97
CA THR A 694 -22.12 11.72 60.81
C THR A 694 -22.54 11.90 59.37
N ASP A 695 -23.42 12.86 59.10
CA ASP A 695 -23.94 13.13 57.76
C ASP A 695 -22.81 13.38 56.77
N ALA A 696 -21.78 14.14 57.18
CA ALA A 696 -20.58 14.41 56.39
C ALA A 696 -19.67 13.19 56.18
N LYS A 697 -19.74 12.15 57.02
CA LYS A 697 -18.96 10.91 56.86
C LYS A 697 -19.72 9.82 56.09
N ALA A 698 -21.05 9.83 56.19
CA ALA A 698 -21.92 8.92 55.45
C ALA A 698 -22.08 9.37 54.00
N CYS A 699 -22.09 10.68 53.74
CA CYS A 699 -22.20 11.25 52.39
C CYS A 699 -20.94 12.03 52.05
N LEU A 700 -19.99 11.38 51.36
CA LEU A 700 -18.70 11.95 50.96
C LEU A 700 -18.77 12.61 49.58
N ALA A 701 -17.87 13.57 49.34
CA ALA A 701 -17.58 14.03 47.98
C ALA A 701 -16.87 12.93 47.18
N SER A 702 -16.84 13.06 45.85
CA SER A 702 -16.09 12.14 44.99
C SER A 702 -14.61 12.10 45.38
N GLY A 703 -14.09 10.90 45.62
CA GLY A 703 -12.66 10.67 45.84
C GLY A 703 -11.86 10.55 44.54
N LEU A 704 -12.52 10.56 43.38
CA LEU A 704 -11.90 10.36 42.07
C LEU A 704 -11.31 11.67 41.53
N ASN A 705 -10.03 11.62 41.21
CA ASN A 705 -9.31 12.68 40.53
C ASN A 705 -8.98 12.26 39.09
N TYR A 706 -9.85 12.60 38.15
CA TYR A 706 -9.73 12.22 36.75
C TYR A 706 -8.68 13.06 36.00
N LYS A 707 -7.82 12.40 35.24
CA LYS A 707 -6.86 13.00 34.32
C LYS A 707 -6.90 12.28 32.97
N TYR A 708 -6.52 12.98 31.91
CA TYR A 708 -6.47 12.39 30.57
C TYR A 708 -5.36 11.35 30.45
N TYR A 709 -5.71 10.21 29.85
CA TYR A 709 -4.91 9.01 29.76
C TYR A 709 -4.96 8.45 28.34
N ASP A 710 -3.81 8.01 27.83
CA ASP A 710 -3.67 7.31 26.55
C ASP A 710 -3.57 5.81 26.82
N SER A 711 -4.62 5.06 26.45
CA SER A 711 -4.69 3.61 26.66
C SER A 711 -3.69 2.83 25.85
N ASP A 712 -3.28 3.34 24.69
CA ASP A 712 -2.39 2.63 23.77
C ASP A 712 -0.94 2.64 24.29
N THR A 713 -0.52 3.77 24.87
CA THR A 713 0.81 3.91 25.47
C THR A 713 0.84 3.55 26.95
N GLY A 714 -0.33 3.48 27.60
CA GLY A 714 -0.47 3.18 29.01
C GLY A 714 -0.02 4.32 29.94
N THR A 715 -0.05 5.56 29.47
CA THR A 715 0.50 6.74 30.18
C THR A 715 -0.48 7.89 30.28
N PHE A 716 -0.34 8.72 31.34
CA PHE A 716 -1.05 9.99 31.41
C PHE A 716 -0.51 10.95 30.35
N ILE A 717 -1.43 11.66 29.69
CA ILE A 717 -1.06 12.55 28.58
C ILE A 717 -0.35 13.78 29.13
N SER A 718 0.81 14.07 28.57
CA SER A 718 1.59 15.28 28.82
C SER A 718 1.94 16.00 27.51
N GLY A 719 2.78 17.03 27.58
CA GLY A 719 3.44 17.56 26.38
C GLY A 719 4.17 16.47 25.60
N LEU A 720 4.19 16.59 24.28
CA LEU A 720 4.96 15.73 23.38
C LEU A 720 6.13 16.55 22.81
N ALA A 721 7.32 15.96 22.78
CA ALA A 721 8.51 16.54 22.17
C ALA A 721 8.95 15.71 20.96
N CYS A 722 9.21 16.36 19.84
CA CYS A 722 9.69 15.70 18.63
C CYS A 722 11.08 15.08 18.88
N THR A 723 11.35 13.95 18.22
CA THR A 723 12.66 13.29 18.26
C THR A 723 13.38 13.47 16.92
N ASP A 724 14.68 13.19 16.90
CA ASP A 724 15.47 13.19 15.66
C ASP A 724 15.25 11.92 14.80
N LYS A 725 14.28 11.07 15.15
CA LYS A 725 14.08 9.79 14.46
C LYS A 725 13.61 9.96 13.01
N VAL A 726 12.78 10.96 12.71
CA VAL A 726 12.39 11.26 11.31
C VAL A 726 13.59 11.65 10.46
N SER A 727 14.51 12.45 11.01
CA SER A 727 15.76 12.77 10.33
C SER A 727 16.53 11.49 9.97
N LEU A 728 16.59 10.52 10.89
CA LEU A 728 17.25 9.24 10.65
C LEU A 728 16.53 8.38 9.61
N ASP A 729 15.19 8.32 9.66
CA ASP A 729 14.38 7.54 8.71
C ASP A 729 14.48 8.10 7.29
N CYS A 730 14.56 9.43 7.16
CA CYS A 730 14.71 10.13 5.88
C CYS A 730 16.19 10.37 5.50
N THR A 731 17.13 9.61 6.06
CA THR A 731 18.54 9.67 5.69
C THR A 731 19.03 8.32 5.16
N TYR A 732 19.68 8.33 3.99
CA TYR A 732 20.32 7.13 3.46
C TYR A 732 21.41 6.58 4.38
N LYS A 733 21.51 5.26 4.46
CA LYS A 733 22.54 4.57 5.24
C LYS A 733 23.77 4.32 4.38
N LEU A 734 24.90 4.90 4.78
CA LEU A 734 26.17 4.63 4.14
C LEU A 734 26.68 3.20 4.47
N PRO A 735 27.51 2.60 3.60
CA PRO A 735 28.15 1.32 3.87
C PRO A 735 28.91 1.32 5.20
N ARG A 736 28.96 0.16 5.88
CA ARG A 736 29.60 0.02 7.20
C ARG A 736 31.06 0.51 7.25
N ARG A 737 31.78 0.40 6.12
CA ARG A 737 33.16 0.89 5.97
C ARG A 737 33.30 2.42 5.98
N SER A 738 32.19 3.14 5.82
CA SER A 738 32.14 4.60 5.59
C SER A 738 31.22 5.32 6.59
N THR A 739 30.99 4.74 7.76
CA THR A 739 30.10 5.30 8.80
C THR A 739 30.54 6.68 9.30
N ALA A 740 31.83 7.00 9.22
CA ALA A 740 32.36 8.33 9.55
C ALA A 740 31.71 9.46 8.73
N LEU A 741 31.26 9.17 7.50
CA LEU A 741 30.60 10.14 6.62
C LEU A 741 29.11 10.38 6.96
N GLN A 742 28.48 9.48 7.74
CA GLN A 742 27.03 9.53 8.05
C GLN A 742 26.62 10.84 8.73
N LYS A 743 27.50 11.41 9.57
CA LYS A 743 27.26 12.66 10.30
C LYS A 743 27.10 13.88 9.39
N PHE A 744 27.58 13.83 8.14
CA PHE A 744 27.49 14.96 7.21
C PHE A 744 26.18 14.97 6.43
N ILE A 745 25.60 13.79 6.16
CA ILE A 745 24.34 13.66 5.41
C ILE A 745 23.10 13.69 6.31
N ASN A 746 23.25 13.39 7.61
CA ASN A 746 22.17 13.49 8.59
C ASN A 746 22.02 14.93 9.09
N ARG A 747 20.91 15.59 8.73
CA ARG A 747 20.53 16.92 9.25
C ARG A 747 19.37 16.77 10.22
N THR A 748 19.35 17.60 11.27
CA THR A 748 18.23 17.65 12.22
C THR A 748 17.53 18.99 12.15
N PRO A 749 16.29 19.13 12.65
CA PRO A 749 15.62 20.43 12.75
C PRO A 749 16.43 21.48 13.54
N ALA A 750 17.29 21.05 14.47
CA ALA A 750 18.17 21.93 15.22
C ALA A 750 19.48 22.27 14.46
N ASP A 751 19.91 21.42 13.53
CA ASP A 751 21.10 21.60 12.69
C ASP A 751 20.73 21.68 11.20
N THR A 752 19.92 22.69 10.87
CA THR A 752 19.30 22.89 9.56
C THR A 752 20.30 23.00 8.40
N HIS A 753 21.50 23.51 8.64
CA HIS A 753 22.54 23.65 7.62
C HIS A 753 23.53 22.46 7.61
N GLY A 754 23.37 21.52 8.54
CA GLY A 754 24.27 20.39 8.75
C GLY A 754 25.66 20.82 9.22
N ARG A 755 26.57 19.85 9.20
CA ARG A 755 27.96 20.05 9.65
C ARG A 755 28.71 21.06 8.77
N THR A 756 29.60 21.80 9.40
CA THR A 756 30.40 22.85 8.75
C THR A 756 31.67 22.29 8.11
N SER A 757 32.25 23.03 7.15
CA SER A 757 33.55 22.68 6.56
C SER A 757 34.67 22.58 7.60
N ASN A 758 34.62 23.35 8.69
CA ASN A 758 35.55 23.21 9.81
C ASN A 758 35.44 21.85 10.50
N THR A 759 34.22 21.31 10.60
CA THR A 759 33.98 19.96 11.13
C THR A 759 34.60 18.90 10.22
N VAL A 760 34.52 19.08 8.90
CA VAL A 760 35.19 18.20 7.93
C VAL A 760 36.70 18.18 8.18
N ILE A 761 37.33 19.35 8.31
CA ILE A 761 38.77 19.48 8.55
C ILE A 761 39.17 18.88 9.90
N ALA A 762 38.38 19.12 10.95
CA ALA A 762 38.65 18.61 12.29
C ALA A 762 38.53 17.08 12.39
N THR A 763 37.87 16.43 11.43
CA THR A 763 37.59 14.98 11.45
C THR A 763 38.29 14.22 10.33
N LEU A 764 39.37 14.78 9.77
CA LEU A 764 40.20 14.09 8.77
C LEU A 764 40.84 12.81 9.33
N SER A 765 41.06 12.73 10.64
CA SER A 765 41.51 11.50 11.32
C SER A 765 40.51 10.34 11.21
N ASP A 766 39.24 10.65 10.96
CA ASP A 766 38.16 9.66 10.86
C ASP A 766 38.02 9.10 9.42
N CYS A 767 38.90 9.52 8.50
CA CYS A 767 38.88 9.10 7.10
C CYS A 767 38.97 7.57 7.00
N PRO A 768 38.01 6.90 6.32
CA PRO A 768 38.07 5.46 6.10
C PRO A 768 39.34 5.04 5.34
N SER A 769 39.86 3.85 5.66
CA SER A 769 41.11 3.35 5.08
C SER A 769 41.05 3.08 3.57
N HIS A 770 39.85 2.91 3.01
CA HIS A 770 39.64 2.67 1.57
C HIS A 770 39.47 3.95 0.76
N MET A 771 39.55 5.13 1.38
CA MET A 771 39.32 6.42 0.76
C MET A 771 40.51 7.34 1.01
N SER A 772 40.89 8.16 0.00
CA SER A 772 41.95 9.15 0.21
C SER A 772 41.47 10.31 1.09
N LEU A 773 42.38 10.96 1.80
CA LEU A 773 42.04 12.14 2.62
C LEU A 773 41.40 13.26 1.81
N ASP A 774 41.83 13.45 0.55
CA ASP A 774 41.23 14.46 -0.32
C ASP A 774 39.81 14.08 -0.76
N GLU A 775 39.60 12.82 -1.16
CA GLU A 775 38.27 12.30 -1.50
C GLU A 775 37.30 12.42 -0.32
N TYR A 776 37.72 12.01 0.89
CA TYR A 776 36.91 12.15 2.11
C TYR A 776 36.55 13.60 2.38
N ARG A 777 37.55 14.51 2.33
CA ARG A 777 37.34 15.94 2.54
C ARG A 777 36.32 16.51 1.54
N LYS A 778 36.46 16.18 0.26
CA LYS A 778 35.58 16.72 -0.80
C LYS A 778 34.17 16.15 -0.71
N LEU A 779 34.06 14.85 -0.47
CA LEU A 779 32.77 14.18 -0.33
C LEU A 779 32.01 14.66 0.91
N ALA A 780 32.67 14.76 2.07
CA ALA A 780 32.08 15.27 3.30
C ALA A 780 31.69 16.75 3.23
N SER A 781 32.31 17.52 2.32
CA SER A 781 32.01 18.94 2.12
C SER A 781 30.75 19.17 1.28
N ILE A 782 30.28 18.18 0.50
CA ILE A 782 29.12 18.35 -0.38
C ILE A 782 27.87 18.79 0.39
N PRO A 783 27.49 18.11 1.50
CA PRO A 783 26.29 18.46 2.25
C PRO A 783 26.44 19.69 3.16
N CYS A 784 27.64 20.28 3.26
CA CYS A 784 27.89 21.42 4.14
C CYS A 784 27.15 22.66 3.63
N GLY A 785 26.14 23.10 4.37
CA GLY A 785 25.31 24.25 4.02
C GLY A 785 24.20 23.88 3.03
N SER A 786 22.94 23.97 3.48
CA SER A 786 21.76 23.67 2.65
C SER A 786 21.69 24.49 1.36
N SER A 787 22.09 25.76 1.39
CA SER A 787 22.10 26.64 0.21
C SER A 787 23.32 26.45 -0.71
N LEU A 788 24.34 25.71 -0.26
CA LEU A 788 25.62 25.55 -0.97
C LEU A 788 25.76 24.17 -1.63
N GLN A 789 24.91 23.20 -1.26
CA GLN A 789 25.05 21.82 -1.70
C GLN A 789 25.10 21.68 -3.24
N TRP A 790 24.25 22.39 -3.99
CA TRP A 790 24.29 22.35 -5.46
C TRP A 790 25.54 22.98 -6.05
N LEU A 791 26.07 24.05 -5.45
CA LEU A 791 27.36 24.62 -5.83
C LEU A 791 28.49 23.63 -5.57
N ASN A 792 28.47 22.93 -4.43
CA ASN A 792 29.46 21.91 -4.11
C ASN A 792 29.40 20.73 -5.10
N ILE A 793 28.19 20.30 -5.49
CA ILE A 793 27.99 19.29 -6.54
C ILE A 793 28.54 19.78 -7.87
N LEU A 794 28.22 21.02 -8.27
CA LEU A 794 28.72 21.62 -9.51
C LEU A 794 30.25 21.64 -9.57
N VAL A 795 30.92 21.97 -8.45
CA VAL A 795 32.39 21.91 -8.36
C VAL A 795 32.90 20.49 -8.59
N GLN A 796 32.27 19.47 -8.00
CA GLN A 796 32.66 18.08 -8.21
C GLN A 796 32.36 17.57 -9.62
N LEU A 797 31.33 18.11 -10.28
CA LEU A 797 31.10 17.84 -11.70
C LEU A 797 32.20 18.48 -12.54
N GLY A 798 32.51 19.76 -12.38
CA GLY A 798 33.54 20.42 -13.18
C GLY A 798 34.95 19.84 -12.95
N ILE A 799 35.35 19.71 -11.70
CA ILE A 799 36.68 19.24 -11.27
C ILE A 799 36.51 18.07 -10.28
N PRO A 800 36.33 16.83 -10.80
CA PRO A 800 36.03 15.68 -9.97
C PRO A 800 37.22 15.31 -9.09
N ALA A 801 37.03 15.42 -7.78
CA ALA A 801 37.93 14.89 -6.76
C ALA A 801 37.29 13.73 -5.98
N ILE A 802 35.98 13.53 -6.17
CA ILE A 802 35.25 12.35 -5.68
C ILE A 802 35.13 11.31 -6.80
N ASN A 803 35.07 10.02 -6.41
CA ASN A 803 34.79 8.95 -7.35
C ASN A 803 33.27 8.72 -7.45
N PHE A 804 32.66 9.14 -8.56
CA PHE A 804 31.22 8.97 -8.83
C PHE A 804 30.77 7.50 -8.99
N LYS A 805 31.70 6.54 -9.09
CA LYS A 805 31.38 5.09 -9.09
C LYS A 805 31.12 4.55 -7.68
N ASN A 806 31.65 5.20 -6.66
CA ASN A 806 31.55 4.70 -5.29
C ASN A 806 30.11 4.89 -4.78
N ALA A 807 29.56 3.85 -4.16
CA ALA A 807 28.23 3.89 -3.54
C ALA A 807 28.12 5.04 -2.52
N GLU A 808 29.21 5.36 -1.80
CA GLU A 808 29.28 6.50 -0.89
C GLU A 808 28.98 7.84 -1.60
N SER A 809 29.57 8.07 -2.77
CA SER A 809 29.35 9.27 -3.56
C SER A 809 27.90 9.36 -4.02
N THR A 810 27.35 8.27 -4.55
CA THR A 810 25.95 8.20 -4.97
C THR A 810 25.01 8.51 -3.81
N ILE A 811 25.21 7.90 -2.65
CA ILE A 811 24.37 8.12 -1.46
C ILE A 811 24.41 9.58 -0.98
N VAL A 812 25.60 10.18 -0.91
CA VAL A 812 25.75 11.59 -0.50
C VAL A 812 25.05 12.51 -1.48
N LEU A 813 25.20 12.26 -2.79
CA LEU A 813 24.54 13.04 -3.83
C LEU A 813 23.02 12.89 -3.77
N LEU A 814 22.50 11.66 -3.69
CA LEU A 814 21.07 11.38 -3.59
C LEU A 814 20.45 12.06 -2.36
N GLN A 815 21.13 12.01 -1.20
CA GLN A 815 20.66 12.74 -0.02
C GLN A 815 20.55 14.24 -0.32
N CYS A 816 21.58 14.85 -0.92
CA CYS A 816 21.56 16.28 -1.19
C CYS A 816 20.49 16.68 -2.22
N ILE A 817 20.35 15.93 -3.32
CA ILE A 817 19.45 16.34 -4.41
C ILE A 817 17.98 16.06 -4.13
N TYR A 818 17.66 15.12 -3.24
CA TYR A 818 16.26 14.80 -2.89
C TYR A 818 15.81 15.42 -1.56
N GLN A 819 16.71 15.74 -0.64
CA GLN A 819 16.32 16.31 0.65
C GLN A 819 15.73 17.72 0.48
N ALA A 820 14.45 17.87 0.84
CA ALA A 820 13.66 19.09 0.65
C ALA A 820 14.33 20.34 1.25
N GLY A 821 14.96 20.19 2.41
CA GLY A 821 15.68 21.26 3.09
C GLY A 821 14.77 22.31 3.74
N PRO A 822 15.35 23.42 4.24
CA PRO A 822 14.63 24.41 5.04
C PRO A 822 13.50 25.07 4.25
N ALA A 823 12.36 25.29 4.92
CA ALA A 823 11.18 25.90 4.30
C ALA A 823 11.47 27.31 3.76
N SER A 824 10.84 27.65 2.64
CA SER A 824 10.82 28.99 2.05
C SER A 824 9.43 29.26 1.46
N ASN A 825 9.22 30.44 0.88
CA ASN A 825 7.92 30.80 0.26
C ASN A 825 7.65 30.07 -1.07
N GLY A 826 8.59 29.30 -1.61
CA GLY A 826 8.48 28.66 -2.92
C GLY A 826 8.77 27.16 -2.88
N VAL A 827 8.34 26.46 -3.95
CA VAL A 827 8.46 25.01 -4.10
C VAL A 827 9.91 24.51 -4.00
N LEU A 828 10.86 25.29 -4.52
CA LEU A 828 12.29 24.93 -4.50
C LEU A 828 12.95 25.04 -3.12
N ARG A 829 12.26 25.63 -2.13
CA ARG A 829 12.76 25.78 -0.76
C ARG A 829 14.12 26.50 -0.72
N VAL A 830 14.81 26.49 0.42
CA VAL A 830 16.16 27.08 0.51
C VAL A 830 17.20 26.21 -0.21
N ALA A 831 17.03 24.88 -0.16
CA ALA A 831 18.02 23.93 -0.64
C ALA A 831 18.12 23.84 -2.17
N HIS A 832 17.03 24.05 -2.92
CA HIS A 832 17.01 23.96 -4.38
C HIS A 832 16.85 25.32 -5.07
N ALA A 833 16.94 26.44 -4.34
CA ALA A 833 16.88 27.78 -4.91
C ALA A 833 17.91 27.99 -6.04
N PHE A 834 19.07 27.34 -5.96
CA PHE A 834 20.09 27.32 -7.01
C PHE A 834 19.54 26.83 -8.36
N CYS A 835 18.67 25.82 -8.37
CA CYS A 835 18.09 25.26 -9.59
C CYS A 835 17.03 26.18 -10.22
N GLY A 836 16.49 27.14 -9.46
CA GLY A 836 15.52 28.12 -9.95
C GLY A 836 16.15 29.30 -10.71
N ASP A 837 17.46 29.50 -10.61
CA ASP A 837 18.17 30.53 -11.37
C ASP A 837 18.60 29.97 -12.75
N PRO A 838 18.13 30.54 -13.87
CA PRO A 838 18.41 30.00 -15.21
C PRO A 838 19.91 29.90 -15.54
N ASN A 839 20.73 30.84 -15.06
CA ASN A 839 22.17 30.81 -15.31
C ASN A 839 22.85 29.66 -14.55
N SER A 840 22.49 29.50 -13.27
CA SER A 840 22.96 28.43 -12.41
C SER A 840 22.53 27.05 -12.92
N ALA A 841 21.26 26.89 -13.29
CA ALA A 841 20.72 25.66 -13.88
C ALA A 841 21.40 25.33 -15.22
N GLY A 842 21.56 26.33 -16.11
CA GLY A 842 22.26 26.17 -17.38
C GLY A 842 23.71 25.72 -17.19
N LYS A 843 24.42 26.30 -16.21
CA LYS A 843 25.79 25.91 -15.88
C LYS A 843 25.87 24.48 -15.34
N LEU A 844 24.91 24.06 -14.50
CA LEU A 844 24.81 22.69 -14.00
C LEU A 844 24.59 21.69 -15.14
N LEU A 845 23.65 21.94 -16.04
CA LEU A 845 23.40 21.10 -17.21
C LEU A 845 24.62 20.98 -18.12
N MET A 846 25.34 22.09 -18.32
CA MET A 846 26.57 22.09 -19.10
C MET A 846 27.64 21.19 -18.49
N GLU A 847 27.92 21.33 -17.19
CA GLU A 847 28.91 20.49 -16.49
C GLU A 847 28.49 19.03 -16.39
N LEU A 848 27.19 18.74 -16.23
CA LEU A 848 26.64 17.39 -16.34
C LEU A 848 26.93 16.79 -17.72
N GLY A 849 26.70 17.54 -18.81
CA GLY A 849 27.04 17.12 -20.16
C GLY A 849 28.53 16.84 -20.34
N VAL A 850 29.40 17.66 -19.74
CA VAL A 850 30.86 17.42 -19.72
C VAL A 850 31.23 16.17 -18.91
N ALA A 851 30.58 15.93 -17.76
CA ALA A 851 30.75 14.72 -16.96
C ALA A 851 30.32 13.46 -17.73
N LEU A 852 29.16 13.48 -18.37
CA LEU A 852 28.66 12.37 -19.17
C LEU A 852 29.60 12.03 -20.33
N ARG A 853 30.10 13.03 -21.07
CA ARG A 853 31.10 12.80 -22.15
C ARG A 853 32.41 12.20 -21.65
N ARG A 854 32.87 12.56 -20.44
CA ARG A 854 34.06 11.94 -19.82
C ARG A 854 33.84 10.46 -19.48
N ILE A 855 32.63 10.10 -19.05
CA ILE A 855 32.24 8.71 -18.78
C ILE A 855 32.10 7.94 -20.09
N GLU A 856 31.44 8.52 -21.10
CA GLU A 856 31.27 7.95 -22.45
C GLU A 856 32.63 7.62 -23.10
N GLY A 857 33.59 8.54 -23.01
CA GLY A 857 34.94 8.35 -23.53
C GLY A 857 35.80 7.33 -22.75
N ASN A 858 35.34 6.83 -21.61
CA ASN A 858 36.07 5.91 -20.76
C ASN A 858 35.16 4.74 -20.36
N TRP A 859 34.90 3.82 -21.28
CA TRP A 859 33.93 2.72 -21.09
C TRP A 859 34.25 1.78 -19.90
N GLU A 860 35.51 1.69 -19.45
CA GLU A 860 35.88 1.01 -18.18
C GLU A 860 35.27 1.68 -16.94
N SER A 861 34.70 2.88 -17.12
CA SER A 861 33.94 3.59 -16.09
C SER A 861 32.50 3.14 -15.89
N THR A 862 31.99 2.27 -16.76
CA THR A 862 30.61 1.72 -16.68
C THR A 862 30.52 0.31 -16.10
N LYS A 863 31.65 -0.31 -15.70
CA LYS A 863 31.63 -1.58 -14.95
C LYS A 863 31.40 -1.31 -13.45
N PRO A 864 30.39 -1.94 -12.82
CA PRO A 864 30.05 -1.74 -11.41
C PRO A 864 31.15 -2.19 -10.45
#